data_AF-A0A7C5GCJ5-F1
#
_entry.id   AF-A0A7C5GCJ5-F1
#
_cell.length_a   1.000
_cell.length_b   1.000
_cell.length_c   1.000
_cell.angle_alpha   90.00
_cell.angle_beta   90.00
_cell.angle_gamma   90.00
#
_symmetry.space_group_name_H-M   'P 1'
#
loop_
_entity.id
_entity.type
_entity.pdbx_description
1 polymer ?
#
loop_
_entity_poly.entity_id
_entity_poly.type
_entity_poly.pdbx_seq_one_letter_code
_entity_poly.pdbx_strand_id
1 'polypeptide(L)'
;MLTAYPTRRISRAALLLAVALGLVSGIAAAAERAFPKPAGLEPDVAFWKRIFTRVDTRHGLIHDDRYLDIVYAQIRLPEQDADRAIRRAKARYRAILEQLAAGKRKGLNAEQRRVYRLWKAKGRTRARDFRDAARHLRFQLGQSDKFKAGWVRAGRWRERIERTLMHHGVPKELAALPHVESSFNPAAYSRVGAAGLWQFTRSTGRRFLRVDHVVDERLDPYEATEAAARLLRYNYELLGSWPLAITAYNHGAAGVRRAVRELGTRDIETIVRKYKGRNFGFASRNFYVAFLAALEADREFERHFGPAQAERPERIVEVKLPAYAPVSELEKALGVTREALERLNPALRDTVWRGAKFVPKGYTLRLPCERRCEHPERLLARLSEAKLYDRQKPDRYHKVRRGQTLSHIAAAYGVSVRALMRANGLRNRNHVRVGQRLRLPLPAARPVKVALRTESTAAAPDRTERAVVRGERRRPETYRVRRGDTLSGIAKRLGIDQKALMAWNGITHADRIVAGQLLRISAPDGQPAATEPDTGQTTQISAAADAEALGPGLPEEVHPQLSADPSDYSVGRDGTIEVQAAETLGHYALWLDTTTRKLRRINGLRPGQALHVGHRVKLDFSKVPPETFERRRKAYHEQLQAEFFERYRISGTRVHKVRPGESLWVLAQRVYHVPMWLFRQYNPDVTDEAVKPGQTLRFPVLEPRSGSGAGTATAAAGGLDDA
;
A
#
# COMPACT_ATOMS: atom_id res chain seq x y z
N MET A 1 -44.81 -53.18 -46.85
CA MET A 1 -43.80 -53.33 -45.78
C MET A 1 -43.06 -52.02 -45.64
N LEU A 2 -43.38 -51.22 -44.61
CA LEU A 2 -42.62 -50.02 -44.22
C LEU A 2 -41.96 -50.35 -42.88
N THR A 3 -40.64 -50.53 -42.88
CA THR A 3 -39.84 -50.71 -41.67
C THR A 3 -39.23 -49.38 -41.23
N ALA A 4 -39.46 -49.06 -39.97
CA ALA A 4 -39.07 -47.84 -39.28
C ALA A 4 -37.56 -47.80 -38.96
N TYR A 5 -36.94 -46.63 -39.11
CA TYR A 5 -35.68 -46.29 -38.46
C TYR A 5 -35.95 -45.60 -37.11
N PRO A 6 -35.32 -46.02 -35.99
CA PRO A 6 -35.49 -45.34 -34.72
C PRO A 6 -34.56 -44.11 -34.64
N THR A 7 -35.16 -42.93 -34.54
CA THR A 7 -34.46 -41.69 -34.16
C THR A 7 -33.94 -41.81 -32.72
N ARG A 8 -32.61 -41.85 -32.56
CA ARG A 8 -31.96 -41.77 -31.24
C ARG A 8 -32.23 -40.40 -30.60
N ARG A 9 -33.16 -40.34 -29.65
CA ARG A 9 -33.31 -39.19 -28.75
C ARG A 9 -32.10 -39.14 -27.82
N ILE A 10 -31.19 -38.20 -28.06
CA ILE A 10 -30.15 -37.84 -27.10
C ILE A 10 -30.87 -37.20 -25.91
N SER A 11 -30.86 -37.88 -24.76
CA SER A 11 -31.51 -37.41 -23.54
C SER A 11 -30.89 -36.09 -23.08
N ARG A 12 -31.71 -35.14 -22.61
CA ARG A 12 -31.25 -33.83 -22.10
C ARG A 12 -30.11 -33.95 -21.05
N ALA A 13 -30.08 -35.05 -20.31
CA ALA A 13 -29.00 -35.40 -19.39
C ALA A 13 -27.64 -35.61 -20.08
N ALA A 14 -27.60 -36.24 -21.25
CA ALA A 14 -26.36 -36.45 -22.01
C ALA A 14 -25.82 -35.14 -22.63
N LEU A 15 -26.72 -34.23 -23.04
CA LEU A 15 -26.35 -32.91 -23.52
C LEU A 15 -25.83 -32.01 -22.37
N LEU A 16 -26.47 -32.06 -21.21
CA LEU A 16 -26.00 -31.36 -20.01
C LEU A 16 -24.65 -31.90 -19.50
N LEU A 17 -24.44 -33.22 -19.59
CA LEU A 17 -23.17 -33.84 -19.22
C LEU A 17 -22.05 -33.47 -20.21
N ALA A 18 -22.34 -33.42 -21.52
CA ALA A 18 -21.37 -33.00 -22.54
C ALA A 18 -21.01 -31.50 -22.44
N VAL A 19 -21.99 -30.64 -22.12
CA VAL A 19 -21.75 -29.20 -21.87
C VAL A 19 -20.95 -29.01 -20.57
N ALA A 20 -21.25 -29.76 -19.52
CA ALA A 20 -20.48 -29.74 -18.27
C ALA A 20 -19.04 -30.24 -18.47
N LEU A 21 -18.84 -31.31 -19.24
CA LEU A 21 -17.51 -31.82 -19.60
C LEU A 21 -16.73 -30.81 -20.47
N GLY A 22 -17.39 -30.17 -21.45
CA GLY A 22 -16.77 -29.12 -22.28
C GLY A 22 -16.37 -27.87 -21.50
N LEU A 23 -17.17 -27.44 -20.52
CA LEU A 23 -16.87 -26.32 -19.63
C LEU A 23 -15.70 -26.62 -18.68
N VAL A 24 -15.62 -27.86 -18.15
CA VAL A 24 -14.49 -28.30 -17.31
C VAL A 24 -13.20 -28.39 -18.13
N SER A 25 -13.25 -28.90 -19.36
CA SER A 25 -12.10 -28.95 -20.26
C SER A 25 -11.61 -27.55 -20.69
N GLY A 26 -12.51 -26.59 -20.92
CA GLY A 26 -12.16 -25.21 -21.26
C GLY A 26 -11.47 -24.44 -20.13
N ILE A 27 -11.90 -24.63 -18.88
CA ILE A 27 -11.29 -24.00 -17.69
C ILE A 27 -9.90 -24.57 -17.41
N ALA A 28 -9.72 -25.89 -17.52
CA ALA A 28 -8.42 -26.53 -17.34
C ALA A 28 -7.41 -26.03 -18.40
N ALA A 29 -7.83 -25.95 -19.67
CA ALA A 29 -7.01 -25.42 -20.75
C ALA A 29 -6.66 -23.93 -20.57
N ALA A 30 -7.56 -23.11 -20.02
CA ALA A 30 -7.29 -21.70 -19.73
C ALA A 30 -6.28 -21.50 -18.59
N ALA A 31 -6.36 -22.31 -17.52
CA ALA A 31 -5.40 -22.27 -16.42
C ALA A 31 -4.00 -22.76 -16.86
N GLU A 32 -3.95 -23.79 -17.71
CA GLU A 32 -2.70 -24.30 -18.30
C GLU A 32 -2.06 -23.28 -19.25
N ARG A 33 -2.87 -22.51 -19.99
CA ARG A 33 -2.39 -21.36 -20.78
C ARG A 33 -1.84 -20.23 -19.92
N ALA A 34 -2.44 -19.97 -18.75
CA ALA A 34 -2.00 -18.90 -17.86
C ALA A 34 -0.69 -19.25 -17.14
N PHE A 35 -0.48 -20.52 -16.76
CA PHE A 35 0.67 -20.98 -15.99
C PHE A 35 1.40 -22.14 -16.70
N PRO A 36 2.11 -21.87 -17.81
CA PRO A 36 2.81 -22.90 -18.54
C PRO A 36 3.88 -23.57 -17.67
N LYS A 37 4.04 -24.87 -17.83
CA LYS A 37 5.07 -25.68 -17.16
C LYS A 37 6.07 -26.17 -18.22
N PRO A 38 7.16 -25.41 -18.49
CA PRO A 38 8.16 -25.83 -19.45
C PRO A 38 8.80 -27.16 -19.04
N ALA A 39 9.02 -28.04 -20.02
CA ALA A 39 9.61 -29.37 -19.81
C ALA A 39 10.95 -29.30 -19.05
N GLY A 40 11.78 -28.29 -19.33
CA GLY A 40 13.07 -28.11 -18.66
C GLY A 40 12.97 -27.63 -17.21
N LEU A 41 11.78 -27.21 -16.74
CA LEU A 41 11.52 -26.85 -15.34
C LEU A 41 10.76 -27.92 -14.56
N GLU A 42 10.26 -28.99 -15.19
CA GLU A 42 9.52 -30.05 -14.50
C GLU A 42 10.29 -30.71 -13.35
N PRO A 43 11.60 -31.01 -13.46
CA PRO A 43 12.35 -31.57 -12.34
C PRO A 43 12.39 -30.63 -11.14
N ASP A 44 12.41 -29.32 -11.38
CA ASP A 44 12.43 -28.29 -10.34
C ASP A 44 11.05 -28.20 -9.66
N VAL A 45 9.96 -28.28 -10.44
CA VAL A 45 8.59 -28.36 -9.90
C VAL A 45 8.41 -29.63 -9.05
N ALA A 46 8.89 -30.78 -9.54
CA ALA A 46 8.80 -32.05 -8.80
C ALA A 46 9.58 -32.00 -7.47
N PHE A 47 10.75 -31.35 -7.46
CA PHE A 47 11.50 -31.12 -6.22
C PHE A 47 10.69 -30.30 -5.20
N TRP A 48 10.13 -29.16 -5.60
CA TRP A 48 9.32 -28.34 -4.69
C TRP A 48 8.04 -29.04 -4.26
N LYS A 49 7.41 -29.81 -5.15
CA LYS A 49 6.23 -30.62 -4.81
C LYS A 49 6.58 -31.63 -3.72
N ARG A 50 7.75 -32.29 -3.81
CA ARG A 50 8.26 -33.18 -2.75
C ARG A 50 8.47 -32.44 -1.42
N ILE A 51 9.03 -31.22 -1.45
CA ILE A 51 9.19 -30.39 -0.23
C ILE A 51 7.85 -30.06 0.41
N PHE A 52 6.82 -29.74 -0.39
CA PHE A 52 5.50 -29.37 0.11
C PHE A 52 4.62 -30.55 0.49
N THR A 53 4.86 -31.76 -0.01
CA THR A 53 3.94 -32.90 0.20
C THR A 53 4.53 -34.05 1.00
N ARG A 54 5.85 -34.24 1.02
CA ARG A 54 6.48 -35.47 1.55
C ARG A 54 7.54 -35.25 2.63
N VAL A 55 8.17 -34.08 2.71
CA VAL A 55 9.26 -33.80 3.66
C VAL A 55 8.76 -32.82 4.71
N ASP A 56 8.68 -33.24 5.97
CA ASP A 56 8.23 -32.39 7.08
C ASP A 56 9.37 -31.51 7.63
N THR A 57 9.05 -30.58 8.52
CA THR A 57 10.02 -29.66 9.14
C THR A 57 11.04 -30.33 10.07
N ARG A 58 10.87 -31.61 10.39
CA ARG A 58 11.87 -32.43 11.12
C ARG A 58 12.87 -33.07 10.16
N HIS A 59 12.72 -32.87 8.86
CA HIS A 59 13.62 -33.36 7.85
C HIS A 59 14.02 -32.27 6.85
N GLY A 60 15.04 -32.55 6.05
CA GLY A 60 15.38 -31.72 4.91
C GLY A 60 16.26 -32.44 3.92
N LEU A 61 16.46 -31.82 2.76
CA LEU A 61 17.19 -32.40 1.64
C LEU A 61 18.54 -31.71 1.48
N ILE A 62 19.60 -32.50 1.30
CA ILE A 62 20.88 -32.06 0.76
C ILE A 62 20.83 -32.27 -0.74
N HIS A 63 20.96 -31.19 -1.52
CA HIS A 63 20.74 -31.20 -2.97
C HIS A 63 21.65 -30.21 -3.69
N ASP A 64 21.70 -30.29 -5.03
CA ASP A 64 22.34 -29.30 -5.88
C ASP A 64 21.41 -28.11 -6.15
N ASP A 65 21.92 -26.88 -6.07
CA ASP A 65 21.08 -25.67 -6.21
C ASP A 65 20.76 -25.28 -7.67
N ARG A 66 21.38 -25.93 -8.65
CA ARG A 66 21.14 -25.76 -10.10
C ARG A 66 20.31 -26.90 -10.68
N TYR A 67 20.56 -28.14 -10.26
CA TYR A 67 19.83 -29.34 -10.68
C TYR A 67 19.07 -29.91 -9.49
N LEU A 68 17.85 -29.41 -9.25
CA LEU A 68 17.13 -29.70 -8.00
C LEU A 68 16.76 -31.18 -7.83
N ASP A 69 16.68 -31.92 -8.93
CA ASP A 69 16.42 -33.35 -8.91
C ASP A 69 17.65 -34.19 -8.48
N ILE A 70 18.84 -33.57 -8.41
CA ILE A 70 20.02 -34.17 -7.77
C ILE A 70 19.91 -34.00 -6.25
N VAL A 71 19.26 -34.97 -5.61
CA VAL A 71 19.13 -35.06 -4.15
C VAL A 71 20.13 -36.08 -3.59
N TYR A 72 21.13 -35.57 -2.88
CA TYR A 72 22.18 -36.36 -2.25
C TYR A 72 21.66 -37.14 -1.04
N ALA A 73 20.88 -36.50 -0.17
CA ALA A 73 20.30 -37.15 1.01
C ALA A 73 19.04 -36.46 1.49
N GLN A 74 18.20 -37.22 2.18
CA GLN A 74 17.24 -36.69 3.15
C GLN A 74 17.82 -36.92 4.53
N ILE A 75 17.88 -35.87 5.35
CA ILE A 75 18.41 -35.93 6.71
C ILE A 75 17.30 -35.61 7.70
N ARG A 76 17.33 -36.28 8.85
CA ARG A 76 16.53 -35.91 10.03
C ARG A 76 17.23 -34.80 10.78
N LEU A 77 16.46 -33.82 11.22
CA LEU A 77 16.90 -32.67 11.99
C LEU A 77 16.57 -32.94 13.47
N PRO A 78 17.58 -33.21 14.31
CA PRO A 78 17.36 -33.22 15.74
C PRO A 78 16.95 -31.82 16.21
N GLU A 79 16.05 -31.76 17.20
CA GLU A 79 15.53 -30.49 17.74
C GLU A 79 16.67 -29.62 18.30
N GLN A 80 17.62 -30.28 18.95
CA GLN A 80 18.90 -29.72 19.34
C GLN A 80 19.94 -30.04 18.25
N ASP A 81 20.86 -29.11 17.94
CA ASP A 81 21.96 -29.32 16.98
C ASP A 81 21.58 -29.52 15.49
N ALA A 82 20.39 -29.12 15.03
CA ALA A 82 19.99 -29.17 13.61
C ALA A 82 21.07 -28.59 12.65
N ASP A 83 21.64 -27.44 12.98
CA ASP A 83 22.69 -26.80 12.18
C ASP A 83 23.96 -27.65 12.07
N ARG A 84 24.32 -28.38 13.13
CA ARG A 84 25.47 -29.29 13.13
C ARG A 84 25.21 -30.48 12.22
N ALA A 85 24.01 -31.07 12.27
CA ALA A 85 23.61 -32.15 11.39
C ALA A 85 23.67 -31.72 9.91
N ILE A 86 23.16 -30.52 9.60
CA ILE A 86 23.22 -29.94 8.24
C ILE A 86 24.68 -29.76 7.81
N ARG A 87 25.54 -29.13 8.63
CA ARG A 87 26.96 -28.93 8.29
C ARG A 87 27.69 -30.24 8.04
N ARG A 88 27.48 -31.26 8.89
CA ARG A 88 28.08 -32.60 8.73
C ARG A 88 27.65 -33.26 7.43
N ALA A 89 26.35 -33.24 7.12
CA ALA A 89 25.84 -33.80 5.88
C ALA A 89 26.41 -33.05 4.65
N LYS A 90 26.51 -31.72 4.72
CA LYS A 90 27.11 -30.92 3.65
C LYS A 90 28.60 -31.24 3.45
N ALA A 91 29.37 -31.35 4.53
CA ALA A 91 30.78 -31.70 4.47
C ALA A 91 31.01 -33.09 3.85
N ARG A 92 30.20 -34.08 4.24
CA ARG A 92 30.24 -35.44 3.69
C ARG A 92 30.06 -35.45 2.17
N TYR A 93 29.00 -34.82 1.65
CA TYR A 93 28.75 -34.81 0.21
C TYR A 93 29.72 -33.93 -0.57
N ARG A 94 30.21 -32.84 0.03
CA ARG A 94 31.30 -32.04 -0.54
C ARG A 94 32.55 -32.91 -0.76
N ALA A 95 32.99 -33.67 0.25
CA ALA A 95 34.15 -34.54 0.14
C ALA A 95 33.98 -35.62 -0.95
N ILE A 96 32.78 -36.21 -1.06
CA ILE A 96 32.49 -37.17 -2.13
C ILE A 96 32.63 -36.52 -3.52
N LEU A 97 32.04 -35.33 -3.70
CA LEU A 97 32.11 -34.60 -4.97
C LEU A 97 33.54 -34.18 -5.30
N GLU A 98 34.34 -33.75 -4.32
CA GLU A 98 35.74 -33.39 -4.50
C GLU A 98 36.61 -34.60 -4.88
N GLN A 99 36.36 -35.78 -4.30
CA GLN A 99 37.03 -37.02 -4.72
C GLN A 99 36.66 -37.42 -6.16
N LEU A 100 35.38 -37.28 -6.54
CA LEU A 100 34.96 -37.51 -7.92
C LEU A 100 35.52 -36.45 -8.89
N ALA A 101 35.69 -35.21 -8.43
CA ALA A 101 36.34 -34.16 -9.19
C ALA A 101 37.84 -34.43 -9.43
N ALA A 102 38.52 -35.05 -8.46
CA ALA A 102 39.92 -35.46 -8.57
C ALA A 102 40.15 -36.67 -9.49
N GLY A 103 39.10 -37.18 -10.15
CA GLY A 103 39.22 -38.29 -11.10
C GLY A 103 39.03 -39.68 -10.50
N LYS A 104 38.64 -39.79 -9.22
CA LYS A 104 38.35 -41.11 -8.61
C LYS A 104 37.18 -41.78 -9.34
N ARG A 105 37.44 -42.91 -10.01
CA ARG A 105 36.43 -43.71 -10.74
C ARG A 105 36.43 -45.20 -10.37
N LYS A 106 37.58 -45.73 -9.94
CA LYS A 106 37.74 -47.10 -9.43
C LYS A 106 37.66 -47.12 -7.90
N GLY A 107 37.27 -48.25 -7.30
CA GLY A 107 37.20 -48.40 -5.84
C GLY A 107 36.19 -47.49 -5.14
N LEU A 108 35.10 -47.10 -5.83
CA LEU A 108 34.06 -46.26 -5.25
C LEU A 108 33.21 -47.06 -4.25
N ASN A 109 33.05 -46.53 -3.04
CA ASN A 109 32.09 -47.10 -2.09
C ASN A 109 30.64 -46.92 -2.60
N ALA A 110 29.67 -47.56 -1.95
CA ALA A 110 28.28 -47.57 -2.41
C ALA A 110 27.68 -46.16 -2.55
N GLU A 111 28.00 -45.26 -1.63
CA GLU A 111 27.49 -43.88 -1.64
C GLU A 111 28.14 -43.04 -2.76
N GLN A 112 29.45 -43.15 -2.94
CA GLN A 112 30.17 -42.50 -4.03
C GLN A 112 29.67 -42.98 -5.40
N ARG A 113 29.43 -44.28 -5.55
CA ARG A 113 28.79 -44.85 -6.75
C ARG A 113 27.39 -44.29 -6.98
N ARG A 114 26.59 -44.14 -5.92
CA ARG A 114 25.25 -43.51 -6.03
C ARG A 114 25.36 -42.05 -6.48
N VAL A 115 26.23 -41.25 -5.87
CA VAL A 115 26.44 -39.84 -6.26
C VAL A 115 26.93 -39.74 -7.70
N TYR A 116 27.90 -40.56 -8.10
CA TYR A 116 28.37 -40.60 -9.50
C TYR A 116 27.24 -40.94 -10.48
N ARG A 117 26.36 -41.90 -10.14
CA ARG A 117 25.21 -42.27 -10.97
C ARG A 117 24.21 -41.12 -11.17
N LEU A 118 23.94 -40.31 -10.14
CA LEU A 118 23.07 -39.12 -10.26
C LEU A 118 23.58 -38.17 -11.35
N TRP A 119 24.89 -37.90 -11.36
CA TRP A 119 25.52 -37.02 -12.33
C TRP A 119 25.72 -37.67 -13.71
N LYS A 120 25.95 -38.99 -13.76
CA LYS A 120 25.98 -39.77 -15.01
C LYS A 120 24.63 -39.71 -15.73
N ALA A 121 23.51 -39.80 -15.01
CA ALA A 121 22.17 -39.68 -15.58
C ALA A 121 21.91 -38.30 -16.22
N LYS A 122 22.68 -37.27 -15.85
CA LYS A 122 22.66 -35.93 -16.47
C LYS A 122 23.66 -35.75 -17.61
N GLY A 123 24.42 -36.78 -17.97
CA GLY A 123 25.51 -36.67 -18.94
C GLY A 123 26.68 -35.80 -18.45
N ARG A 124 26.82 -35.62 -17.13
CA ARG A 124 27.76 -34.66 -16.51
C ARG A 124 28.74 -35.34 -15.57
N THR A 125 29.76 -36.00 -16.13
CA THR A 125 30.75 -36.77 -15.35
C THR A 125 32.17 -36.21 -15.43
N ARG A 126 32.34 -34.98 -15.97
CA ARG A 126 33.65 -34.34 -16.06
C ARG A 126 34.08 -33.84 -14.68
N ALA A 127 35.39 -33.73 -14.46
CA ALA A 127 35.95 -33.22 -13.20
C ALA A 127 35.35 -31.86 -12.78
N ARG A 128 35.15 -30.96 -13.75
CA ARG A 128 34.52 -29.65 -13.51
C ARG A 128 33.08 -29.73 -13.01
N ASP A 129 32.29 -30.70 -13.50
CA ASP A 129 30.88 -30.83 -13.09
C ASP A 129 30.79 -31.15 -11.60
N PHE A 130 31.64 -32.05 -11.10
CA PHE A 130 31.73 -32.37 -9.67
C PHE A 130 32.29 -31.22 -8.83
N ARG A 131 33.27 -30.46 -9.32
CA ARG A 131 33.75 -29.24 -8.63
C ARG A 131 32.65 -28.20 -8.49
N ASP A 132 31.85 -28.01 -9.53
CA ASP A 132 30.75 -27.06 -9.54
C ASP A 132 29.64 -27.51 -8.59
N ALA A 133 29.29 -28.80 -8.64
CA ALA A 133 28.34 -29.43 -7.72
C ALA A 133 28.74 -29.25 -6.25
N ALA A 134 30.02 -29.41 -5.92
CA ALA A 134 30.52 -29.19 -4.56
C ALA A 134 30.29 -27.73 -4.10
N ARG A 135 30.37 -26.74 -5.00
CA ARG A 135 30.09 -25.32 -4.69
C ARG A 135 28.60 -25.03 -4.59
N HIS A 136 27.77 -25.76 -5.32
CA HIS A 136 26.31 -25.59 -5.37
C HIS A 136 25.54 -26.39 -4.31
N LEU A 137 26.24 -27.07 -3.39
CA LEU A 137 25.61 -27.90 -2.38
C LEU A 137 24.76 -27.07 -1.38
N ARG A 138 23.46 -27.38 -1.34
CA ARG A 138 22.44 -26.66 -0.56
C ARG A 138 21.64 -27.60 0.35
N PHE A 139 21.13 -27.03 1.43
CA PHE A 139 20.13 -27.65 2.30
C PHE A 139 18.78 -26.97 2.09
N GLN A 140 17.71 -27.76 1.97
CA GLN A 140 16.34 -27.29 1.89
C GLN A 140 15.50 -27.96 2.98
N LEU A 141 14.91 -27.15 3.86
CA LEU A 141 14.01 -27.61 4.92
C LEU A 141 12.71 -28.14 4.29
N GLY A 142 12.18 -29.26 4.81
CA GLY A 142 10.86 -29.75 4.49
C GLY A 142 9.75 -28.82 4.98
N GLN A 143 8.59 -28.86 4.34
CA GLN A 143 7.45 -28.00 4.67
C GLN A 143 6.10 -28.73 4.62
N SER A 144 6.06 -30.06 4.53
CA SER A 144 4.79 -30.77 4.30
C SER A 144 3.77 -30.62 5.43
N ASP A 145 4.22 -30.61 6.68
CA ASP A 145 3.43 -30.30 7.87
C ASP A 145 2.91 -28.86 7.86
N LYS A 146 3.74 -27.89 7.45
CA LYS A 146 3.31 -26.49 7.31
C LYS A 146 2.35 -26.27 6.16
N PHE A 147 2.54 -26.98 5.04
CA PHE A 147 1.64 -26.93 3.91
C PHE A 147 0.27 -27.50 4.30
N LYS A 148 0.25 -28.65 4.99
CA LYS A 148 -0.98 -29.23 5.55
C LYS A 148 -1.72 -28.25 6.46
N ALA A 149 -1.01 -27.66 7.43
CA ALA A 149 -1.59 -26.66 8.32
C ALA A 149 -2.03 -25.40 7.58
N GLY A 150 -1.28 -24.98 6.56
CA GLY A 150 -1.60 -23.84 5.72
C GLY A 150 -2.85 -24.05 4.87
N TRP A 151 -3.06 -25.26 4.34
CA TRP A 151 -4.26 -25.62 3.58
C TRP A 151 -5.52 -25.57 4.45
N VAL A 152 -5.43 -26.10 5.67
CA VAL A 152 -6.51 -26.01 6.65
C VAL A 152 -6.83 -24.54 6.96
N ARG A 153 -5.80 -23.71 7.22
CA ARG A 153 -5.96 -22.27 7.45
C ARG A 153 -6.52 -21.51 6.26
N ALA A 154 -6.15 -21.89 5.05
CA ALA A 154 -6.57 -21.22 3.82
C ALA A 154 -8.09 -21.16 3.71
N GLY A 155 -8.82 -22.14 4.25
CA GLY A 155 -10.28 -22.17 4.27
C GLY A 155 -10.93 -20.90 4.80
N ARG A 156 -10.31 -20.19 5.77
CA ARG A 156 -10.86 -18.91 6.30
C ARG A 156 -10.96 -17.80 5.26
N TRP A 157 -10.05 -17.77 4.29
CA TRP A 157 -9.89 -16.61 3.39
C TRP A 157 -9.96 -16.96 1.91
N ARG A 158 -9.84 -18.24 1.52
CA ARG A 158 -9.69 -18.69 0.14
C ARG A 158 -10.75 -18.13 -0.80
N GLU A 159 -12.04 -18.30 -0.46
CA GLU A 159 -13.14 -17.81 -1.29
C GLU A 159 -13.09 -16.27 -1.49
N ARG A 160 -12.70 -15.53 -0.46
CA ARG A 160 -12.55 -14.07 -0.56
C ARG A 160 -11.32 -13.71 -1.40
N ILE A 161 -10.20 -14.40 -1.21
CA ILE A 161 -8.97 -14.19 -1.98
C ILE A 161 -9.22 -14.41 -3.46
N GLU A 162 -9.82 -15.54 -3.83
CA GLU A 162 -10.12 -15.87 -5.21
C GLU A 162 -11.04 -14.82 -5.85
N ARG A 163 -12.10 -14.39 -5.15
CA ARG A 163 -12.98 -13.31 -5.62
C ARG A 163 -12.25 -11.99 -5.82
N THR A 164 -11.43 -11.57 -4.84
CA THR A 164 -10.65 -10.34 -4.97
C THR A 164 -9.67 -10.42 -6.14
N LEU A 165 -8.97 -11.54 -6.33
CA LEU A 165 -8.07 -11.71 -7.47
C LEU A 165 -8.84 -11.58 -8.80
N MET A 166 -9.96 -12.31 -8.94
CA MET A 166 -10.79 -12.25 -10.15
C MET A 166 -11.32 -10.83 -10.41
N HIS A 167 -11.73 -10.10 -9.37
CA HIS A 167 -12.19 -8.72 -9.48
C HIS A 167 -11.11 -7.78 -10.06
N HIS A 168 -9.83 -8.04 -9.78
CA HIS A 168 -8.71 -7.29 -10.34
C HIS A 168 -8.22 -7.82 -11.69
N GLY A 169 -8.90 -8.78 -12.31
CA GLY A 169 -8.46 -9.43 -13.56
C GLY A 169 -7.25 -10.35 -13.35
N VAL A 170 -7.02 -10.79 -12.12
CA VAL A 170 -5.92 -11.68 -11.73
C VAL A 170 -6.45 -13.12 -11.61
N PRO A 171 -5.77 -14.14 -12.17
CA PRO A 171 -6.24 -15.52 -12.09
C PRO A 171 -6.38 -16.00 -10.64
N LYS A 172 -7.49 -16.68 -10.36
CA LYS A 172 -7.80 -17.19 -9.01
C LYS A 172 -6.78 -18.21 -8.51
N GLU A 173 -6.09 -18.91 -9.40
CA GLU A 173 -5.01 -19.86 -9.08
C GLU A 173 -3.87 -19.22 -8.30
N LEU A 174 -3.67 -17.89 -8.43
CA LEU A 174 -2.70 -17.16 -7.62
C LEU A 174 -3.06 -17.12 -6.13
N ALA A 175 -4.28 -17.55 -5.76
CA ALA A 175 -4.65 -17.82 -4.37
C ALA A 175 -3.78 -18.92 -3.72
N ALA A 176 -3.01 -19.70 -4.49
CA ALA A 176 -2.02 -20.65 -3.95
C ALA A 176 -0.72 -19.98 -3.48
N LEU A 177 -0.41 -18.73 -3.88
CA LEU A 177 0.84 -18.05 -3.52
C LEU A 177 1.10 -17.94 -2.01
N PRO A 178 0.09 -17.68 -1.14
CA PRO A 178 0.31 -17.65 0.30
C PRO A 178 0.84 -18.96 0.90
N HIS A 179 0.70 -20.11 0.23
CA HIS A 179 1.36 -21.35 0.66
C HIS A 179 2.88 -21.23 0.64
N VAL A 180 3.41 -20.63 -0.43
CA VAL A 180 4.85 -20.43 -0.66
C VAL A 180 5.39 -19.33 0.26
N GLU A 181 4.60 -18.28 0.49
CA GLU A 181 5.02 -17.10 1.26
C GLU A 181 4.96 -17.31 2.77
N SER A 182 3.78 -17.66 3.31
CA SER A 182 3.55 -17.71 4.77
C SER A 182 2.90 -18.99 5.26
N SER A 183 2.56 -19.91 4.35
CA SER A 183 1.65 -21.03 4.61
C SER A 183 0.33 -20.56 5.23
N PHE A 184 -0.27 -19.52 4.66
CA PHE A 184 -1.51 -18.92 5.16
C PHE A 184 -1.47 -18.40 6.60
N ASN A 185 -0.32 -17.92 7.07
CA ASN A 185 -0.20 -17.34 8.42
C ASN A 185 -0.24 -15.81 8.36
N PRO A 186 -1.33 -15.15 8.82
CA PRO A 186 -1.48 -13.71 8.77
C PRO A 186 -0.57 -12.96 9.76
N ALA A 187 -0.01 -13.65 10.76
CA ALA A 187 0.94 -13.09 11.72
C ALA A 187 2.41 -13.35 11.33
N ALA A 188 2.69 -13.94 10.16
CA ALA A 188 4.05 -14.32 9.77
C ALA A 188 4.97 -13.12 9.58
N TYR A 189 6.21 -13.22 10.10
CA TYR A 189 7.29 -12.29 9.82
C TYR A 189 8.52 -13.05 9.30
N SER A 190 9.08 -12.59 8.19
CA SER A 190 10.38 -13.05 7.73
C SER A 190 11.52 -12.35 8.47
N ARG A 191 12.72 -12.94 8.42
CA ARG A 191 13.95 -12.35 8.98
C ARG A 191 14.28 -10.97 8.42
N VAL A 192 13.81 -10.65 7.22
CA VAL A 192 14.05 -9.38 6.53
C VAL A 192 12.87 -8.40 6.66
N GLY A 193 11.87 -8.73 7.49
CA GLY A 193 10.77 -7.82 7.84
C GLY A 193 9.60 -7.81 6.86
N ALA A 194 9.51 -8.78 5.95
CA ALA A 194 8.29 -9.07 5.21
C ALA A 194 7.23 -9.65 6.16
N ALA A 195 5.96 -9.26 5.99
CA ALA A 195 4.90 -9.52 6.97
C ALA A 195 3.59 -10.01 6.36
N GLY A 196 2.88 -10.82 7.15
CA GLY A 196 1.52 -11.32 6.93
C GLY A 196 1.37 -12.33 5.81
N LEU A 197 0.11 -12.55 5.41
CA LEU A 197 -0.28 -13.63 4.50
C LEU A 197 0.53 -13.63 3.20
N TRP A 198 0.69 -12.44 2.63
CA TRP A 198 1.32 -12.18 1.35
C TRP A 198 2.80 -11.79 1.45
N GLN A 199 3.38 -11.81 2.66
CA GLN A 199 4.79 -11.48 2.95
C GLN A 199 5.28 -10.17 2.30
N PHE A 200 4.50 -9.11 2.44
CA PHE A 200 4.92 -7.79 1.95
C PHE A 200 6.10 -7.26 2.75
N THR A 201 7.20 -6.90 2.05
CA THR A 201 8.22 -6.04 2.66
C THR A 201 7.62 -4.69 3.04
N ARG A 202 8.19 -4.01 4.05
CA ARG A 202 7.68 -2.71 4.50
C ARG A 202 7.62 -1.69 3.36
N SER A 203 8.64 -1.65 2.52
CA SER A 203 8.72 -0.73 1.38
C SER A 203 7.67 -1.03 0.31
N THR A 204 7.43 -2.31 0.00
CA THR A 204 6.43 -2.68 -0.99
C THR A 204 5.02 -2.48 -0.45
N GLY A 205 4.76 -2.88 0.80
CA GLY A 205 3.48 -2.71 1.46
C GLY A 205 3.02 -1.25 1.47
N ARG A 206 3.91 -0.31 1.81
CA ARG A 206 3.60 1.14 1.82
C ARG A 206 3.12 1.73 0.50
N ARG A 207 3.30 1.03 -0.63
CA ARG A 207 2.76 1.47 -1.93
C ARG A 207 1.24 1.26 -2.02
N PHE A 208 0.69 0.36 -1.21
CA PHE A 208 -0.70 -0.12 -1.32
C PHE A 208 -1.44 -0.21 0.01
N LEU A 209 -0.71 -0.12 1.12
CA LEU A 209 -1.14 -0.43 2.48
C LEU A 209 -0.60 0.61 3.45
N ARG A 210 -1.35 0.89 4.51
CA ARG A 210 -0.90 1.64 5.66
C ARG A 210 0.04 0.81 6.52
N VAL A 211 1.27 1.27 6.64
CA VAL A 211 2.32 0.63 7.46
C VAL A 211 3.03 1.66 8.32
N ASP A 212 2.54 1.80 9.55
CA ASP A 212 3.06 2.68 10.59
C ASP A 212 3.09 1.95 11.96
N HIS A 213 3.34 2.67 13.06
CA HIS A 213 3.42 2.09 14.42
C HIS A 213 2.08 1.90 15.11
N VAL A 214 0.98 2.30 14.47
CA VAL A 214 -0.41 2.20 14.92
C VAL A 214 -1.15 1.11 14.13
N VAL A 215 -0.93 1.05 12.82
CA VAL A 215 -1.55 0.10 11.89
C VAL A 215 -0.49 -0.46 10.95
N ASP A 216 -0.48 -1.78 10.79
CA ASP A 216 0.29 -2.49 9.76
C ASP A 216 -0.64 -3.43 8.98
N GLU A 217 -1.26 -2.89 7.93
CA GLU A 217 -2.23 -3.60 7.08
C GLU A 217 -1.62 -4.77 6.30
N ARG A 218 -0.29 -4.97 6.34
CA ARG A 218 0.32 -6.20 5.83
C ARG A 218 -0.13 -7.44 6.60
N LEU A 219 -0.50 -7.27 7.87
CA LEU A 219 -1.05 -8.33 8.72
C LEU A 219 -2.54 -8.55 8.50
N ASP A 220 -3.20 -7.67 7.77
CA ASP A 220 -4.63 -7.77 7.46
C ASP A 220 -4.84 -8.70 6.27
N PRO A 221 -5.51 -9.86 6.42
CA PRO A 221 -5.73 -10.76 5.30
C PRO A 221 -6.54 -10.13 4.16
N TYR A 222 -7.41 -9.18 4.45
CA TYR A 222 -8.28 -8.57 3.45
C TYR A 222 -7.54 -7.45 2.71
N GLU A 223 -6.99 -6.48 3.45
CA GLU A 223 -6.26 -5.36 2.83
C GLU A 223 -5.00 -5.86 2.10
N ALA A 224 -4.25 -6.79 2.69
CA ALA A 224 -3.08 -7.35 2.03
C ALA A 224 -3.44 -8.13 0.76
N THR A 225 -4.63 -8.74 0.68
CA THR A 225 -5.10 -9.41 -0.54
C THR A 225 -5.41 -8.41 -1.65
N GLU A 226 -6.09 -7.31 -1.32
CA GLU A 226 -6.31 -6.21 -2.27
C GLU A 226 -4.97 -5.64 -2.80
N ALA A 227 -4.00 -5.45 -1.91
CA ALA A 227 -2.66 -5.01 -2.31
C ALA A 227 -1.91 -6.05 -3.17
N ALA A 228 -2.05 -7.34 -2.87
CA ALA A 228 -1.41 -8.42 -3.63
C ALA A 228 -2.00 -8.51 -5.04
N ALA A 229 -3.32 -8.43 -5.16
CA ALA A 229 -4.01 -8.40 -6.45
C ALA A 229 -3.51 -7.23 -7.32
N ARG A 230 -3.46 -6.01 -6.76
CA ARG A 230 -2.91 -4.82 -7.44
C ARG A 230 -1.45 -5.00 -7.87
N LEU A 231 -0.59 -5.54 -7.00
CA LEU A 231 0.82 -5.77 -7.31
C LEU A 231 1.01 -6.83 -8.40
N LEU A 232 0.27 -7.93 -8.35
CA LEU A 232 0.34 -9.01 -9.34
C LEU A 232 -0.15 -8.54 -10.71
N ARG A 233 -1.25 -7.79 -10.75
CA ARG A 233 -1.74 -7.13 -11.96
C ARG A 233 -0.69 -6.20 -12.55
N TYR A 234 -0.13 -5.28 -11.75
CA TYR A 234 0.94 -4.38 -12.18
C TYR A 234 2.15 -5.13 -12.76
N ASN A 235 2.56 -6.22 -12.11
CA ASN A 235 3.67 -7.03 -12.59
C ASN A 235 3.35 -7.70 -13.94
N TYR A 236 2.10 -8.15 -14.13
CA TYR A 236 1.65 -8.73 -15.38
C TYR A 236 1.61 -7.70 -16.51
N GLU A 237 1.00 -6.54 -16.28
CA GLU A 237 0.95 -5.44 -17.27
C GLU A 237 2.35 -5.02 -17.72
N LEU A 238 3.32 -5.00 -16.81
CA LEU A 238 4.70 -4.62 -17.14
C LEU A 238 5.47 -5.70 -17.91
N LEU A 239 5.24 -6.97 -17.63
CA LEU A 239 6.09 -8.08 -18.09
C LEU A 239 5.44 -8.93 -19.19
N GLY A 240 4.12 -8.85 -19.34
CA GLY A 240 3.32 -9.51 -20.36
C GLY A 240 3.11 -11.01 -20.15
N SER A 241 3.53 -11.58 -19.01
CA SER A 241 3.31 -12.99 -18.71
C SER A 241 3.27 -13.29 -17.21
N TRP A 242 2.42 -14.23 -16.80
CA TRP A 242 2.31 -14.66 -15.41
C TRP A 242 3.59 -15.29 -14.85
N PRO A 243 4.35 -16.14 -15.58
CA PRO A 243 5.61 -16.66 -15.07
C PRO A 243 6.59 -15.56 -14.66
N LEU A 244 6.69 -14.48 -15.45
CA LEU A 244 7.52 -13.32 -15.13
C LEU A 244 6.91 -12.48 -14.01
N ALA A 245 5.58 -12.29 -14.00
CA ALA A 245 4.88 -11.52 -12.98
C ALA A 245 5.00 -12.14 -11.58
N ILE A 246 4.85 -13.46 -11.48
CA ILE A 246 5.07 -14.24 -10.26
C ILE A 246 6.53 -14.13 -9.83
N THR A 247 7.49 -14.32 -10.75
CA THR A 247 8.92 -14.16 -10.43
C THR A 247 9.24 -12.75 -9.94
N ALA A 248 8.60 -11.73 -10.52
CA ALA A 248 8.72 -10.33 -10.12
C ALA A 248 8.07 -10.00 -8.79
N TYR A 249 7.07 -10.77 -8.34
CA TYR A 249 6.49 -10.62 -7.01
C TYR A 249 7.57 -10.82 -5.93
N ASN A 250 8.40 -11.86 -6.08
CA ASN A 250 9.52 -12.13 -5.17
C ASN A 250 10.77 -11.29 -5.47
N HIS A 251 11.16 -11.20 -6.74
CA HIS A 251 12.44 -10.60 -7.13
C HIS A 251 12.38 -9.07 -7.35
N GLY A 252 11.17 -8.53 -7.54
CA GLY A 252 10.92 -7.17 -7.97
C GLY A 252 10.86 -7.04 -9.50
N ALA A 253 9.82 -6.34 -9.98
CA ALA A 253 9.57 -6.03 -11.38
C ALA A 253 10.79 -5.49 -12.15
N ALA A 254 11.49 -4.50 -11.60
CA ALA A 254 12.67 -3.91 -12.26
C ALA A 254 13.83 -4.92 -12.44
N GLY A 255 13.97 -5.87 -11.52
CA GLY A 255 14.96 -6.94 -11.59
C GLY A 255 14.65 -7.93 -12.71
N VAL A 256 13.39 -8.37 -12.81
CA VAL A 256 12.96 -9.30 -13.87
C VAL A 256 13.01 -8.61 -15.23
N ARG A 257 12.58 -7.34 -15.33
CA ARG A 257 12.66 -6.58 -16.58
C ARG A 257 14.12 -6.43 -17.05
N ARG A 258 15.08 -6.33 -16.13
CA ARG A 258 16.51 -6.33 -16.46
C ARG A 258 16.94 -7.68 -17.02
N ALA A 259 16.53 -8.78 -16.40
CA ALA A 259 16.82 -10.12 -16.89
C ALA A 259 16.30 -10.32 -18.33
N VAL A 260 15.06 -9.89 -18.58
CA VAL A 260 14.45 -9.93 -19.93
C VAL A 260 15.27 -9.14 -20.94
N ARG A 261 15.69 -7.92 -20.61
CA ARG A 261 16.51 -7.09 -21.51
C ARG A 261 17.91 -7.65 -21.74
N GLU A 262 18.58 -8.13 -20.70
CA GLU A 262 19.96 -8.63 -20.78
C GLU A 262 20.04 -9.93 -21.59
N LEU A 263 19.03 -10.79 -21.48
CA LEU A 263 18.99 -12.06 -22.22
C LEU A 263 18.23 -11.97 -23.55
N GLY A 264 17.58 -10.84 -23.84
CA GLY A 264 16.77 -10.67 -25.06
C GLY A 264 15.58 -11.64 -25.17
N THR A 265 15.06 -12.15 -24.05
CA THR A 265 13.99 -13.16 -24.05
C THR A 265 13.01 -12.96 -22.90
N ARG A 266 11.76 -13.35 -23.12
CA ARG A 266 10.70 -13.44 -22.09
C ARG A 266 10.45 -14.89 -21.63
N ASP A 267 11.18 -15.85 -22.18
CA ASP A 267 11.08 -17.25 -21.80
C ASP A 267 11.57 -17.45 -20.35
N ILE A 268 10.67 -17.92 -19.49
CA ILE A 268 10.95 -18.09 -18.07
C ILE A 268 12.02 -19.15 -17.83
N GLU A 269 12.04 -20.23 -18.61
CA GLU A 269 13.04 -21.28 -18.47
C GLU A 269 14.44 -20.72 -18.74
N THR A 270 14.60 -19.99 -19.84
CA THR A 270 15.87 -19.35 -20.20
C THR A 270 16.30 -18.35 -19.14
N ILE A 271 15.40 -17.52 -18.61
CA ILE A 271 15.73 -16.56 -17.54
C ILE A 271 16.20 -17.28 -16.28
N VAL A 272 15.45 -18.29 -15.82
CA VAL A 272 15.78 -19.09 -14.63
C VAL A 272 17.13 -19.80 -14.79
N ARG A 273 17.42 -20.37 -15.96
CA ARG A 273 18.63 -21.15 -16.21
C ARG A 273 19.86 -20.28 -16.50
N LYS A 274 19.71 -19.19 -17.27
CA LYS A 274 20.85 -18.43 -17.83
C LYS A 274 21.12 -17.09 -17.15
N TYR A 275 20.15 -16.43 -16.52
CA TYR A 275 20.40 -15.12 -15.91
C TYR A 275 21.31 -15.23 -14.68
N LYS A 276 22.37 -14.43 -14.63
CA LYS A 276 23.40 -14.44 -13.56
C LYS A 276 23.44 -13.15 -12.74
N GLY A 277 22.33 -12.41 -12.70
CA GLY A 277 22.24 -11.19 -11.91
C GLY A 277 22.58 -11.43 -10.43
N ARG A 278 23.39 -10.55 -9.84
CA ARG A 278 23.91 -10.67 -8.47
C ARG A 278 22.84 -11.00 -7.41
N ASN A 279 21.65 -10.43 -7.56
CA ASN A 279 20.54 -10.61 -6.60
C ASN A 279 19.53 -11.67 -7.07
N PHE A 280 19.70 -12.29 -8.23
CA PHE A 280 18.83 -13.34 -8.76
C PHE A 280 19.28 -14.71 -8.24
N GLY A 281 19.23 -14.83 -6.91
CA GLY A 281 19.68 -16.02 -6.19
C GLY A 281 18.67 -17.18 -6.22
N PHE A 282 18.93 -18.19 -5.41
CA PHE A 282 18.12 -19.41 -5.32
C PHE A 282 16.61 -19.14 -5.15
N ALA A 283 16.22 -18.27 -4.21
CA ALA A 283 14.82 -17.99 -3.94
C ALA A 283 14.10 -17.40 -5.16
N SER A 284 14.66 -16.33 -5.75
CA SER A 284 14.08 -15.69 -6.93
C SER A 284 14.02 -16.60 -8.15
N ARG A 285 15.08 -17.38 -8.40
CA ARG A 285 15.15 -18.34 -9.51
C ARG A 285 14.10 -19.45 -9.40
N ASN A 286 13.75 -19.85 -8.18
CA ASN A 286 12.86 -20.96 -7.92
C ASN A 286 11.41 -20.56 -7.63
N PHE A 287 11.10 -19.26 -7.60
CA PHE A 287 9.82 -18.80 -7.09
C PHE A 287 8.65 -19.25 -7.97
N TYR A 288 8.79 -19.21 -9.30
CA TYR A 288 7.75 -19.68 -10.22
C TYR A 288 7.51 -21.20 -10.11
N VAL A 289 8.57 -22.01 -10.08
CA VAL A 289 8.44 -23.48 -9.96
C VAL A 289 7.93 -23.91 -8.59
N ALA A 290 8.24 -23.16 -7.52
CA ALA A 290 7.65 -23.36 -6.21
C ALA A 290 6.16 -23.01 -6.19
N PHE A 291 5.75 -21.94 -6.88
CA PHE A 291 4.33 -21.63 -7.07
C PHE A 291 3.60 -22.76 -7.82
N LEU A 292 4.13 -23.24 -8.94
CA LEU A 292 3.51 -24.35 -9.69
C LEU A 292 3.35 -25.59 -8.81
N ALA A 293 4.39 -25.94 -8.04
CA ALA A 293 4.35 -27.05 -7.11
C ALA A 293 3.31 -26.87 -5.99
N ALA A 294 3.17 -25.66 -5.45
CA ALA A 294 2.16 -25.35 -4.45
C ALA A 294 0.74 -25.40 -5.03
N LEU A 295 0.53 -24.91 -6.25
CA LEU A 295 -0.75 -25.00 -6.95
C LEU A 295 -1.16 -26.45 -7.20
N GLU A 296 -0.25 -27.29 -7.67
CA GLU A 296 -0.50 -28.73 -7.85
C GLU A 296 -0.79 -29.42 -6.50
N ALA A 297 0.00 -29.13 -5.46
CA ALA A 297 -0.20 -29.72 -4.14
C ALA A 297 -1.51 -29.28 -3.47
N ASP A 298 -1.98 -28.06 -3.73
CA ASP A 298 -3.25 -27.53 -3.25
C ASP A 298 -4.45 -28.20 -3.94
N ARG A 299 -4.38 -28.39 -5.27
CA ARG A 299 -5.40 -29.09 -6.07
C ARG A 299 -5.49 -30.58 -5.75
N GLU A 300 -4.35 -31.21 -5.50
CA GLU A 300 -4.25 -32.64 -5.20
C GLU A 300 -4.15 -32.92 -3.69
N PHE A 301 -4.62 -31.99 -2.84
CA PHE A 301 -4.36 -32.04 -1.40
C PHE A 301 -4.71 -33.39 -0.76
N GLU A 302 -5.94 -33.88 -0.97
CA GLU A 302 -6.41 -35.13 -0.36
C GLU A 302 -5.59 -36.35 -0.82
N ARG A 303 -5.08 -36.33 -2.05
CA ARG A 303 -4.20 -37.39 -2.58
C ARG A 303 -2.87 -37.46 -1.84
N HIS A 304 -2.35 -36.33 -1.35
CA HIS A 304 -1.06 -36.27 -0.65
C HIS A 304 -1.21 -36.38 0.88
N PHE A 305 -2.30 -35.90 1.45
CA PHE A 305 -2.46 -35.74 2.91
C PHE A 305 -3.63 -36.50 3.54
N GLY A 306 -4.47 -37.14 2.73
CA GLY A 306 -5.76 -37.68 3.14
C GLY A 306 -6.82 -36.60 3.34
N PRO A 307 -8.06 -36.98 3.68
CA PRO A 307 -9.13 -36.04 3.96
C PRO A 307 -8.75 -35.11 5.12
N ALA A 308 -9.04 -33.82 4.98
CA ALA A 308 -8.89 -32.84 6.05
C ALA A 308 -10.02 -31.80 5.99
N GLN A 309 -10.40 -31.29 7.14
CA GLN A 309 -11.40 -30.24 7.24
C GLN A 309 -10.73 -28.87 7.10
N ALA A 310 -11.07 -28.12 6.05
CA ALA A 310 -10.70 -26.72 5.95
C ALA A 310 -11.41 -25.90 7.03
N GLU A 311 -10.73 -24.88 7.57
CA GLU A 311 -11.35 -23.90 8.45
C GLU A 311 -12.43 -23.12 7.69
N ARG A 312 -13.48 -22.71 8.41
CA ARG A 312 -14.58 -21.97 7.80
C ARG A 312 -14.32 -20.46 7.87
N PRO A 313 -14.72 -19.67 6.85
CA PRO A 313 -14.70 -18.22 6.95
C PRO A 313 -15.46 -17.74 8.19
N GLU A 314 -14.81 -16.90 9.00
CA GLU A 314 -15.48 -16.24 10.13
C GLU A 314 -16.47 -15.21 9.57
N ARG A 315 -17.73 -15.28 10.01
CA ARG A 315 -18.73 -14.26 9.67
C ARG A 315 -18.38 -12.96 10.39
N ILE A 316 -18.28 -11.88 9.63
CA ILE A 316 -17.88 -10.57 10.14
C ILE A 316 -18.82 -9.47 9.68
N VAL A 317 -18.86 -8.39 10.45
CA VAL A 317 -19.39 -7.08 10.04
C VAL A 317 -18.25 -6.09 9.99
N GLU A 318 -18.20 -5.27 8.94
CA GLU A 318 -17.22 -4.21 8.77
C GLU A 318 -17.87 -2.86 9.07
N VAL A 319 -17.23 -2.07 9.95
CA VAL A 319 -17.69 -0.73 10.34
C VAL A 319 -16.55 0.25 10.19
N LYS A 320 -16.73 1.26 9.33
CA LYS A 320 -15.74 2.32 9.16
C LYS A 320 -15.85 3.33 10.30
N LEU A 321 -14.78 3.48 11.09
CA LEU A 321 -14.82 4.32 12.27
C LEU A 321 -14.93 5.82 11.91
N PRO A 322 -15.92 6.56 12.44
CA PRO A 322 -16.12 7.98 12.10
C PRO A 322 -15.09 8.91 12.78
N ALA A 323 -14.45 8.45 13.85
CA ALA A 323 -13.50 9.20 14.67
C ALA A 323 -12.46 8.27 15.31
N TYR A 324 -11.49 8.83 16.02
CA TYR A 324 -10.51 8.03 16.76
C TYR A 324 -11.17 7.42 17.99
N ALA A 325 -10.99 6.11 18.19
CA ALA A 325 -11.66 5.36 19.25
C ALA A 325 -10.64 4.65 20.17
N PRO A 326 -10.70 4.81 21.50
CA PRO A 326 -10.03 3.91 22.42
C PRO A 326 -10.61 2.50 22.30
N VAL A 327 -9.75 1.47 22.38
CA VAL A 327 -10.22 0.07 22.36
C VAL A 327 -11.23 -0.20 23.47
N SER A 328 -11.00 0.35 24.67
CA SER A 328 -11.92 0.22 25.82
C SER A 328 -13.33 0.76 25.55
N GLU A 329 -13.43 1.82 24.75
CA GLU A 329 -14.74 2.39 24.38
C GLU A 329 -15.42 1.53 23.31
N LEU A 330 -14.66 0.94 22.38
CA LEU A 330 -15.18 -0.02 21.40
C LEU A 330 -15.69 -1.30 22.08
N GLU A 331 -14.92 -1.86 23.01
CA GLU A 331 -15.29 -3.04 23.81
C GLU A 331 -16.63 -2.81 24.52
N LYS A 332 -16.75 -1.67 25.23
CA LYS A 332 -17.95 -1.31 25.98
C LYS A 332 -19.15 -1.04 25.07
N ALA A 333 -19.00 -0.18 24.06
CA ALA A 333 -20.12 0.26 23.24
C ALA A 333 -20.67 -0.87 22.35
N LEU A 334 -19.79 -1.71 21.81
CA LEU A 334 -20.16 -2.78 20.89
C LEU A 334 -20.41 -4.13 21.58
N GLY A 335 -20.02 -4.27 22.85
CA GLY A 335 -20.21 -5.52 23.61
C GLY A 335 -19.35 -6.67 23.07
N VAL A 336 -18.14 -6.35 22.60
CA VAL A 336 -17.19 -7.32 22.02
C VAL A 336 -15.96 -7.46 22.90
N THR A 337 -15.45 -8.68 23.01
CA THR A 337 -14.26 -8.93 23.83
C THR A 337 -12.98 -8.43 23.14
N ARG A 338 -11.97 -8.13 23.95
CA ARG A 338 -10.62 -7.79 23.47
C ARG A 338 -10.08 -8.83 22.51
N GLU A 339 -10.19 -10.10 22.88
CA GLU A 339 -9.64 -11.23 22.15
C GLU A 339 -10.30 -11.37 20.78
N ALA A 340 -11.61 -11.13 20.69
CA ALA A 340 -12.32 -11.13 19.42
C ALA A 340 -11.87 -9.96 18.53
N LEU A 341 -11.72 -8.75 19.10
CA LEU A 341 -11.23 -7.59 18.37
C LEU A 341 -9.79 -7.79 17.88
N GLU A 342 -8.89 -8.28 18.72
CA GLU A 342 -7.49 -8.55 18.37
C GLU A 342 -7.38 -9.59 17.25
N ARG A 343 -8.16 -10.68 17.35
CA ARG A 343 -8.18 -11.74 16.34
C ARG A 343 -8.67 -11.24 14.97
N LEU A 344 -9.71 -10.42 14.93
CA LEU A 344 -10.33 -9.95 13.68
C LEU A 344 -9.68 -8.70 13.09
N ASN A 345 -8.88 -7.97 13.88
CA ASN A 345 -8.20 -6.74 13.46
C ASN A 345 -6.68 -6.84 13.62
N PRO A 346 -6.03 -7.84 12.98
CA PRO A 346 -4.59 -8.11 13.18
C PRO A 346 -3.66 -6.99 12.71
N ALA A 347 -4.17 -6.03 11.92
CA ALA A 347 -3.42 -4.85 11.50
C ALA A 347 -3.16 -3.85 12.64
N LEU A 348 -4.02 -3.81 13.67
CA LEU A 348 -3.83 -2.90 14.79
C LEU A 348 -2.62 -3.34 15.61
N ARG A 349 -1.68 -2.42 15.83
CA ARG A 349 -0.44 -2.69 16.56
C ARG A 349 -0.67 -2.65 18.05
N ASP A 350 0.23 -3.26 18.82
CA ASP A 350 0.17 -3.23 20.28
C ASP A 350 0.07 -1.83 20.89
N THR A 351 0.50 -0.79 20.19
CA THR A 351 0.37 0.58 20.69
C THR A 351 -1.10 1.00 20.83
N VAL A 352 -1.97 0.46 19.99
CA VAL A 352 -3.44 0.59 20.06
C VAL A 352 -3.98 -0.28 21.19
N TRP A 353 -3.61 -1.56 21.22
CA TRP A 353 -4.09 -2.51 22.23
C TRP A 353 -3.72 -2.10 23.65
N ARG A 354 -2.50 -1.57 23.87
CA ARG A 354 -2.08 -1.02 25.18
C ARG A 354 -2.68 0.36 25.51
N GLY A 355 -3.56 0.89 24.68
CA GLY A 355 -4.20 2.20 24.88
C GLY A 355 -3.26 3.41 24.71
N ALA A 356 -2.03 3.22 24.24
CA ALA A 356 -1.08 4.30 23.96
C ALA A 356 -1.46 5.10 22.70
N LYS A 357 -2.26 4.49 21.82
CA LYS A 357 -2.88 5.09 20.63
C LYS A 357 -4.35 4.68 20.57
N PHE A 358 -5.13 5.46 19.87
CA PHE A 358 -6.50 5.13 19.50
C PHE A 358 -6.53 4.38 18.18
N VAL A 359 -7.56 3.55 18.00
CA VAL A 359 -7.93 3.03 16.68
C VAL A 359 -8.19 4.24 15.77
N PRO A 360 -7.56 4.30 14.58
CA PRO A 360 -7.65 5.49 13.74
C PRO A 360 -9.05 5.76 13.21
N LYS A 361 -9.37 7.05 13.06
CA LYS A 361 -10.49 7.48 12.20
C LYS A 361 -10.33 6.87 10.80
N GLY A 362 -11.43 6.39 10.24
CA GLY A 362 -11.50 5.78 8.92
C GLY A 362 -11.02 4.33 8.85
N TYR A 363 -10.52 3.76 9.95
CA TYR A 363 -10.18 2.34 10.01
C TYR A 363 -11.44 1.48 9.88
N THR A 364 -11.38 0.47 9.03
CA THR A 364 -12.44 -0.53 8.86
C THR A 364 -12.34 -1.55 9.99
N LEU A 365 -13.14 -1.37 11.03
CA LEU A 365 -13.19 -2.26 12.18
C LEU A 365 -13.99 -3.51 11.83
N ARG A 366 -13.39 -4.69 12.03
CA ARG A 366 -14.05 -5.99 11.84
C ARG A 366 -14.55 -6.53 13.16
N LEU A 367 -15.82 -6.90 13.18
CA LEU A 367 -16.53 -7.37 14.35
C LEU A 367 -17.08 -8.78 14.09
N PRO A 368 -17.11 -9.65 15.11
CA PRO A 368 -17.68 -10.98 14.93
C PRO A 368 -19.18 -10.89 14.65
N CYS A 369 -19.69 -11.77 13.81
CA CYS A 369 -21.12 -11.96 13.59
C CYS A 369 -21.48 -13.42 13.88
N GLU A 370 -22.34 -13.66 14.87
CA GLU A 370 -22.74 -15.02 15.25
C GLU A 370 -23.96 -15.50 14.46
N ARG A 371 -25.18 -15.26 14.96
CA ARG A 371 -26.44 -15.74 14.36
C ARG A 371 -26.98 -14.77 13.31
N ARG A 372 -27.18 -13.52 13.68
CA ARG A 372 -27.66 -12.44 12.81
C ARG A 372 -26.68 -11.27 12.87
N CYS A 373 -26.13 -10.89 11.72
CA CYS A 373 -25.22 -9.76 11.67
C CYS A 373 -26.02 -8.47 11.92
N GLU A 374 -25.60 -7.69 12.91
CA GLU A 374 -26.15 -6.36 13.12
C GLU A 374 -25.80 -5.46 11.92
N HIS A 375 -26.74 -4.61 11.51
CA HIS A 375 -26.50 -3.65 10.44
C HIS A 375 -25.42 -2.64 10.88
N PRO A 376 -24.44 -2.28 10.03
CA PRO A 376 -23.37 -1.34 10.38
C PRO A 376 -23.85 -0.04 11.01
N GLU A 377 -25.01 0.47 10.57
CA GLU A 377 -25.63 1.70 11.09
C GLU A 377 -26.03 1.59 12.57
N ARG A 378 -26.53 0.43 13.02
CA ARG A 378 -26.89 0.20 14.42
C ARG A 378 -25.65 0.14 15.31
N LEU A 379 -24.57 -0.47 14.80
CA LEU A 379 -23.28 -0.51 15.47
C LEU A 379 -22.68 0.90 15.59
N LEU A 380 -22.78 1.70 14.52
CA LEU A 380 -22.38 3.11 14.55
C LEU A 380 -23.21 3.92 15.56
N ALA A 381 -24.53 3.72 15.62
CA ALA A 381 -25.39 4.40 16.58
C ALA A 381 -24.93 4.17 18.03
N ARG A 382 -24.59 2.93 18.40
CA ARG A 382 -24.02 2.60 19.72
C ARG A 382 -22.66 3.27 19.98
N LEU A 383 -21.86 3.48 18.93
CA LEU A 383 -20.59 4.19 19.03
C LEU A 383 -20.76 5.71 19.21
N SER A 384 -21.92 6.29 18.87
CA SER A 384 -22.16 7.73 19.04
C SER A 384 -22.18 8.16 20.51
N GLU A 385 -22.53 7.24 21.41
CA GLU A 385 -22.52 7.43 22.86
C GLU A 385 -21.13 7.21 23.48
N ALA A 386 -20.19 6.63 22.71
CA ALA A 386 -18.85 6.32 23.18
C ALA A 386 -17.96 7.57 23.23
N LYS A 387 -16.92 7.56 24.09
CA LYS A 387 -15.95 8.66 24.15
C LYS A 387 -14.97 8.57 22.97
N LEU A 388 -15.34 9.20 21.87
CA LEU A 388 -14.54 9.30 20.66
C LEU A 388 -13.71 10.61 20.62
N TYR A 389 -12.71 10.66 19.74
CA TYR A 389 -11.75 11.76 19.66
C TYR A 389 -11.57 12.23 18.21
N ASP A 390 -11.39 13.54 18.03
CA ASP A 390 -11.12 14.16 16.71
C ASP A 390 -9.67 13.95 16.25
N ARG A 391 -8.76 13.73 17.20
CA ARG A 391 -7.32 13.64 16.97
C ARG A 391 -6.72 12.41 17.64
N GLN A 392 -5.68 11.88 17.01
CA GLN A 392 -4.85 10.84 17.59
C GLN A 392 -4.06 11.36 18.81
N LYS A 393 -3.77 10.49 19.78
CA LYS A 393 -2.79 10.80 20.85
C LYS A 393 -1.47 11.24 20.21
N PRO A 394 -0.96 12.45 20.44
CA PRO A 394 0.23 12.94 19.75
C PRO A 394 1.45 12.07 20.07
N ASP A 395 2.28 11.77 19.08
CA ASP A 395 3.60 11.20 19.32
C ASP A 395 4.55 12.32 19.74
N ARG A 396 4.56 12.65 21.04
CA ARG A 396 5.60 13.56 21.54
C ARG A 396 6.86 12.74 21.76
N TYR A 397 7.98 13.17 21.21
CA TYR A 397 9.28 12.54 21.43
C TYR A 397 10.19 13.47 22.21
N HIS A 398 10.94 12.91 23.15
CA HIS A 398 12.03 13.57 23.85
C HIS A 398 13.34 12.94 23.41
N LYS A 399 14.26 13.74 22.85
CA LYS A 399 15.64 13.28 22.60
C LYS A 399 16.43 13.41 23.90
N VAL A 400 16.90 12.29 24.43
CA VAL A 400 17.66 12.24 25.68
C VAL A 400 18.96 13.02 25.54
N ARG A 401 19.17 13.98 26.44
CA ARG A 401 20.38 14.79 26.55
C ARG A 401 21.35 14.14 27.55
N ARG A 402 22.63 14.56 27.49
CA ARG A 402 23.66 14.11 28.42
C ARG A 402 23.21 14.40 29.86
N GLY A 403 23.31 13.41 30.75
CA GLY A 403 22.93 13.52 32.17
C GLY A 403 21.44 13.32 32.48
N GLN A 404 20.57 13.13 31.50
CA GLN A 404 19.15 12.86 31.77
C GLN A 404 18.88 11.38 32.07
N THR A 405 18.09 11.12 33.12
CA THR A 405 17.57 9.78 33.47
C THR A 405 16.09 9.68 33.10
N LEU A 406 15.53 8.45 33.05
CA LEU A 406 14.09 8.29 32.84
C LEU A 406 13.26 8.95 33.93
N SER A 407 13.73 8.97 35.18
CA SER A 407 13.05 9.65 36.28
C SER A 407 12.98 11.15 36.04
N HIS A 408 14.09 11.78 35.64
CA HIS A 408 14.13 13.21 35.30
C HIS A 408 13.21 13.54 34.12
N ILE A 409 13.23 12.71 33.08
CA ILE A 409 12.39 12.94 31.89
C ILE A 409 10.90 12.72 32.25
N ALA A 410 10.58 11.68 33.02
CA ALA A 410 9.22 11.40 33.43
C ALA A 410 8.63 12.54 34.28
N ALA A 411 9.40 13.04 35.25
CA ALA A 411 9.03 14.19 36.08
C ALA A 411 8.82 15.46 35.25
N ALA A 412 9.74 15.78 34.33
CA ALA A 412 9.68 16.98 33.48
C ALA A 412 8.42 17.03 32.59
N TYR A 413 7.83 15.88 32.27
CA TYR A 413 6.65 15.78 31.42
C TYR A 413 5.38 15.32 32.16
N GLY A 414 5.43 15.22 33.50
CA GLY A 414 4.27 14.82 34.30
C GLY A 414 3.75 13.41 33.99
N VAL A 415 4.65 12.48 33.64
CA VAL A 415 4.31 11.07 33.37
C VAL A 415 5.01 10.14 34.35
N SER A 416 4.49 8.94 34.58
CA SER A 416 5.20 7.95 35.42
C SER A 416 6.36 7.30 34.65
N VAL A 417 7.45 6.98 35.36
CA VAL A 417 8.59 6.23 34.80
C VAL A 417 8.13 4.92 34.17
N ARG A 418 7.18 4.23 34.82
CA ARG A 418 6.61 2.97 34.32
C ARG A 418 5.84 3.17 33.00
N ALA A 419 5.05 4.24 32.87
CA ALA A 419 4.37 4.56 31.62
C ALA A 419 5.36 4.91 30.52
N LEU A 420 6.40 5.71 30.83
CA LEU A 420 7.45 6.09 29.90
C LEU A 420 8.26 4.87 29.42
N MET A 421 8.58 3.93 30.31
CA MET A 421 9.25 2.67 29.98
C MET A 421 8.39 1.79 29.07
N ARG A 422 7.11 1.58 29.42
CA ARG A 422 6.17 0.80 28.61
C ARG A 422 5.99 1.40 27.21
N ALA A 423 5.89 2.72 27.11
CA ALA A 423 5.74 3.41 25.83
C ALA A 423 6.95 3.24 24.89
N ASN A 424 8.11 2.91 25.44
CA ASN A 424 9.39 2.78 24.73
C ASN A 424 9.96 1.35 24.72
N GLY A 425 9.22 0.36 25.21
CA GLY A 425 9.69 -1.03 25.27
C GLY A 425 10.91 -1.23 26.18
N LEU A 426 11.13 -0.35 27.16
CA LEU A 426 12.29 -0.43 28.07
C LEU A 426 11.98 -1.37 29.23
N ARG A 427 12.79 -2.43 29.36
CA ARG A 427 12.69 -3.38 30.49
C ARG A 427 13.42 -2.88 31.74
N ASN A 428 14.43 -2.02 31.58
CA ASN A 428 15.22 -1.47 32.68
C ASN A 428 15.22 0.06 32.62
N ARG A 429 14.98 0.71 33.76
CA ARG A 429 14.94 2.18 33.88
C ARG A 429 16.30 2.85 33.60
N ASN A 430 17.39 2.11 33.73
CA ASN A 430 18.76 2.59 33.55
C ASN A 430 19.28 2.44 32.11
N HIS A 431 18.53 1.81 31.20
CA HIS A 431 18.97 1.53 29.83
C HIS A 431 18.54 2.64 28.85
N VAL A 432 18.89 3.88 29.16
CA VAL A 432 18.65 5.01 28.27
C VAL A 432 19.97 5.66 27.87
N ARG A 433 20.15 5.87 26.56
CA ARG A 433 21.38 6.42 25.97
C ARG A 433 21.18 7.86 25.52
N VAL A 434 22.23 8.66 25.61
CA VAL A 434 22.26 10.02 25.06
C VAL A 434 21.96 9.97 23.56
N GLY A 435 21.08 10.85 23.08
CA GLY A 435 20.61 10.89 21.70
C GLY A 435 19.43 9.96 21.39
N GLN A 436 19.08 9.04 22.29
CA GLN A 436 17.91 8.17 22.16
C GLN A 436 16.63 9.00 22.14
N ARG A 437 15.72 8.71 21.19
CA ARG A 437 14.40 9.34 21.13
C ARG A 437 13.41 8.52 21.95
N LEU A 438 12.95 9.07 23.06
CA LEU A 438 11.92 8.48 23.90
C LEU A 438 10.55 9.05 23.54
N ARG A 439 9.60 8.19 23.25
CA ARG A 439 8.20 8.51 23.07
C ARG A 439 7.56 8.83 24.43
N LEU A 440 6.98 10.01 24.55
CA LEU A 440 6.32 10.53 25.75
C LEU A 440 4.84 10.11 25.72
N PRO A 441 4.33 9.38 26.73
CA PRO A 441 2.93 9.02 26.85
C PRO A 441 2.12 10.17 27.48
N LEU A 442 1.87 11.24 26.72
CA LEU A 442 1.07 12.36 27.22
C LEU A 442 -0.46 12.10 27.07
N PRO A 443 -1.29 12.75 27.91
CA PRO A 443 -2.75 12.65 27.82
C PRO A 443 -3.29 13.06 26.44
N ALA A 444 -4.37 12.41 26.00
CA ALA A 444 -5.06 12.76 24.75
C ALA A 444 -5.75 14.13 24.83
N ALA A 445 -6.07 14.70 23.66
CA ALA A 445 -6.99 15.83 23.56
C ALA A 445 -8.37 15.50 24.17
N ARG A 446 -9.17 16.54 24.47
CA ARG A 446 -10.49 16.40 25.09
C ARG A 446 -11.43 15.55 24.22
N PRO A 447 -12.29 14.70 24.82
CA PRO A 447 -13.25 13.89 24.07
C PRO A 447 -14.21 14.77 23.27
N VAL A 448 -14.60 14.31 22.08
CA VAL A 448 -15.54 15.00 21.20
C VAL A 448 -16.80 14.13 21.06
N LYS A 449 -17.99 14.72 21.26
CA LYS A 449 -19.25 14.07 20.91
C LYS A 449 -19.35 14.00 19.38
N VAL A 450 -19.34 12.80 18.82
CA VAL A 450 -19.55 12.60 17.38
C VAL A 450 -21.05 12.57 17.14
N ALA A 451 -21.62 13.69 16.72
CA ALA A 451 -22.96 13.68 16.16
C ALA A 451 -22.89 12.92 14.82
N LEU A 452 -23.46 11.72 14.76
CA LEU A 452 -23.65 11.00 13.52
C LEU A 452 -24.60 11.83 12.65
N ARG A 453 -24.07 12.51 11.63
CA ARG A 453 -24.91 12.97 10.54
C ARG A 453 -25.22 11.74 9.70
N THR A 454 -26.39 11.16 9.94
CA THR A 454 -27.00 10.26 8.96
C THR A 454 -27.37 11.12 7.77
N GLU A 455 -26.63 10.99 6.67
CA GLU A 455 -27.16 11.37 5.35
C GLU A 455 -28.28 10.38 5.04
N SER A 456 -29.47 10.69 5.55
CA SER A 456 -30.71 10.04 5.14
C SER A 456 -31.32 10.92 4.05
N THR A 457 -31.29 10.38 2.84
CA THR A 457 -32.19 10.76 1.75
C THR A 457 -33.63 10.51 2.20
N ALA A 458 -34.32 11.58 2.62
CA ALA A 458 -35.78 11.63 2.69
C ALA A 458 -36.23 13.07 2.48
N ALA A 459 -37.26 13.20 1.65
CA ALA A 459 -37.85 14.43 1.16
C ALA A 459 -38.30 15.40 2.27
N ALA A 460 -38.43 16.67 1.88
CA ALA A 460 -38.95 17.77 2.67
C ALA A 460 -40.24 17.41 3.44
N PRO A 461 -40.48 18.11 4.56
CA PRO A 461 -41.52 19.11 4.43
C PRO A 461 -41.12 20.49 4.96
N ASP A 462 -41.73 21.44 4.28
CA ASP A 462 -41.91 22.85 4.56
C ASP A 462 -42.18 23.18 6.04
N ARG A 463 -41.55 24.24 6.54
CA ARG A 463 -42.05 25.08 7.64
C ARG A 463 -41.25 26.38 7.75
N THR A 464 -41.91 27.42 7.27
CA THR A 464 -41.82 28.85 7.59
C THR A 464 -41.30 29.23 8.99
N GLU A 465 -40.44 30.26 8.97
CA GLU A 465 -40.26 31.38 9.91
C GLU A 465 -40.35 31.17 11.43
N ARG A 466 -39.25 31.51 12.13
CA ARG A 466 -39.25 32.55 13.19
C ARG A 466 -37.84 33.01 13.59
N ALA A 467 -37.76 34.30 13.85
CA ALA A 467 -36.59 35.16 14.01
C ALA A 467 -35.69 34.86 15.22
N VAL A 468 -34.40 35.23 15.11
CA VAL A 468 -33.50 35.42 16.26
C VAL A 468 -32.72 36.74 16.13
N VAL A 469 -32.90 37.55 17.17
CA VAL A 469 -32.29 38.85 17.48
C VAL A 469 -30.74 38.79 17.47
N ARG A 470 -30.11 39.75 16.77
CA ARG A 470 -28.65 39.99 16.81
C ARG A 470 -28.30 40.95 17.96
N GLY A 471 -27.42 40.53 18.85
CA GLY A 471 -26.65 41.41 19.74
C GLY A 471 -25.20 41.52 19.26
N GLU A 472 -24.76 42.73 18.91
CA GLU A 472 -23.42 43.05 18.44
C GLU A 472 -22.45 43.27 19.61
N ARG A 473 -21.21 42.79 19.51
CA ARG A 473 -20.09 43.16 20.40
C ARG A 473 -19.23 44.23 19.72
N ARG A 474 -19.17 45.43 20.31
CA ARG A 474 -18.33 46.57 19.89
C ARG A 474 -16.83 46.22 19.90
N ARG A 475 -16.09 46.73 18.90
CA ARG A 475 -14.62 46.59 18.76
C ARG A 475 -13.88 47.69 19.56
N PRO A 476 -12.67 47.43 20.05
CA PRO A 476 -11.87 48.42 20.79
C PRO A 476 -11.40 49.58 19.90
N GLU A 477 -11.33 50.80 20.45
CA GLU A 477 -11.05 52.06 19.73
C GLU A 477 -9.54 52.38 19.61
N THR A 478 -8.67 51.69 20.35
CA THR A 478 -7.21 51.91 20.33
C THR A 478 -6.41 50.60 20.30
N TYR A 479 -5.18 50.67 19.77
CA TYR A 479 -4.23 49.57 19.63
C TYR A 479 -2.86 49.93 20.20
N ARG A 480 -2.34 49.12 21.14
CA ARG A 480 -0.98 49.29 21.69
C ARG A 480 0.06 48.56 20.85
N VAL A 481 1.00 49.30 20.28
CA VAL A 481 2.11 48.81 19.45
C VAL A 481 3.01 47.87 20.27
N ARG A 482 3.28 46.67 19.75
CA ARG A 482 4.16 45.67 20.36
C ARG A 482 5.54 45.69 19.71
N ARG A 483 6.55 45.15 20.40
CA ARG A 483 7.92 45.05 19.87
C ARG A 483 7.91 44.20 18.58
N GLY A 484 8.29 44.82 17.46
CA GLY A 484 8.30 44.20 16.13
C GLY A 484 7.06 44.48 15.28
N ASP A 485 6.08 45.26 15.76
CA ASP A 485 4.97 45.72 14.94
C ASP A 485 5.43 46.80 13.93
N THR A 486 4.79 46.81 12.75
CA THR A 486 4.90 47.88 11.75
C THR A 486 3.51 48.48 11.49
N LEU A 487 3.43 49.75 11.08
CA LEU A 487 2.15 50.42 10.77
C LEU A 487 1.33 49.67 9.70
N SER A 488 2.01 49.17 8.67
CA SER A 488 1.42 48.33 7.61
C SER A 488 0.88 47.00 8.15
N GLY A 489 1.62 46.36 9.06
CA GLY A 489 1.20 45.12 9.71
C GLY A 489 -0.01 45.31 10.62
N ILE A 490 -0.07 46.42 11.36
CA ILE A 490 -1.19 46.76 12.23
C ILE A 490 -2.44 47.08 11.39
N ALA A 491 -2.31 47.94 10.38
CA ALA A 491 -3.38 48.34 9.45
C ALA A 491 -4.02 47.12 8.77
N LYS A 492 -3.19 46.23 8.21
CA LYS A 492 -3.65 44.99 7.57
C LYS A 492 -4.34 44.03 8.53
N ARG A 493 -3.86 43.93 9.77
CA ARG A 493 -4.47 43.04 10.77
C ARG A 493 -5.83 43.55 11.25
N LEU A 494 -6.02 44.85 11.25
CA LEU A 494 -7.28 45.49 11.67
C LEU A 494 -8.23 45.76 10.50
N GLY A 495 -7.77 45.60 9.25
CA GLY A 495 -8.55 45.87 8.05
C GLY A 495 -8.77 47.36 7.81
N ILE A 496 -7.84 48.20 8.26
CA ILE A 496 -7.87 49.66 8.11
C ILE A 496 -6.82 50.04 7.06
N ASP A 497 -7.12 51.05 6.25
CA ASP A 497 -6.12 51.59 5.33
C ASP A 497 -4.93 52.21 6.09
N GLN A 498 -3.71 51.91 5.68
CA GLN A 498 -2.51 52.36 6.38
C GLN A 498 -2.39 53.89 6.37
N LYS A 499 -2.80 54.55 5.29
CA LYS A 499 -2.78 56.01 5.16
C LYS A 499 -3.82 56.65 6.07
N ALA A 500 -5.01 56.03 6.19
CA ALA A 500 -6.03 56.45 7.16
C ALA A 500 -5.55 56.28 8.62
N LEU A 501 -4.92 55.15 8.94
CA LEU A 501 -4.36 54.90 10.28
C LEU A 501 -3.24 55.90 10.64
N MET A 502 -2.39 56.26 9.66
CA MET A 502 -1.37 57.29 9.82
C MET A 502 -2.00 58.67 10.03
N ALA A 503 -3.04 59.02 9.26
CA ALA A 503 -3.75 60.28 9.37
C ALA A 503 -4.43 60.46 10.73
N TRP A 504 -5.11 59.43 11.25
CA TRP A 504 -5.78 59.48 12.56
C TRP A 504 -4.82 59.61 13.75
N ASN A 505 -3.53 59.35 13.54
CA ASN A 505 -2.50 59.38 14.58
C ASN A 505 -1.43 60.44 14.33
N GLY A 506 -1.59 61.30 13.32
CA GLY A 506 -0.63 62.37 12.99
C GLY A 506 0.76 61.86 12.58
N ILE A 507 0.86 60.64 12.05
CA ILE A 507 2.14 60.01 11.72
C ILE A 507 2.52 60.33 10.26
N THR A 508 3.60 61.07 10.07
CA THR A 508 4.06 61.50 8.74
C THR A 508 4.90 60.45 8.03
N HIS A 509 5.61 59.57 8.75
CA HIS A 509 6.45 58.51 8.19
C HIS A 509 6.20 57.16 8.89
N ALA A 510 5.99 56.10 8.10
CA ALA A 510 5.51 54.79 8.57
C ALA A 510 6.46 54.04 9.51
N ASP A 511 7.74 54.42 9.54
CA ASP A 511 8.79 53.77 10.34
C ASP A 511 8.95 54.38 11.74
N ARG A 512 8.18 55.43 12.07
CA ARG A 512 8.27 56.16 13.35
C ARG A 512 7.25 55.70 14.41
N ILE A 513 6.99 54.39 14.50
CA ILE A 513 6.23 53.83 15.63
C ILE A 513 7.14 53.10 16.63
N VAL A 514 6.91 53.31 17.92
CA VAL A 514 7.73 52.73 18.99
C VAL A 514 6.89 51.72 19.79
N ALA A 515 7.51 50.61 20.19
CA ALA A 515 6.87 49.61 21.03
C ALA A 515 6.35 50.24 22.33
N GLY A 516 5.06 50.08 22.61
CA GLY A 516 4.36 50.67 23.75
C GLY A 516 3.45 51.85 23.39
N GLN A 517 3.62 52.45 22.22
CA GLN A 517 2.79 53.56 21.71
C GLN A 517 1.33 53.12 21.47
N LEU A 518 0.37 54.00 21.76
CA LEU A 518 -1.05 53.76 21.51
C LEU A 518 -1.45 54.41 20.18
N LEU A 519 -2.04 53.62 19.28
CA LEU A 519 -2.59 54.07 18.00
C LEU A 519 -4.10 54.02 18.05
N ARG A 520 -4.74 55.10 17.63
CA ARG A 520 -6.17 55.22 17.40
C ARG A 520 -6.54 54.49 16.12
N ILE A 521 -7.54 53.60 16.17
CA ILE A 521 -7.88 52.70 15.06
C ILE A 521 -9.28 52.98 14.48
N SER A 522 -9.79 54.19 14.71
CA SER A 522 -11.02 54.75 14.16
C SER A 522 -10.89 56.27 13.96
N ALA A 523 -11.64 56.81 12.99
CA ALA A 523 -11.58 58.21 12.60
C ALA A 523 -11.95 59.18 13.74
N PRO A 524 -11.42 60.41 13.75
CA PRO A 524 -11.99 61.54 14.49
C PRO A 524 -13.39 61.86 13.99
N ASP A 525 -14.35 62.02 14.91
CA ASP A 525 -15.70 62.45 14.57
C ASP A 525 -15.64 63.82 13.87
N GLY A 526 -16.12 63.90 12.62
CA GLY A 526 -16.38 65.19 11.96
C GLY A 526 -15.88 65.44 10.53
N GLN A 527 -15.44 64.45 9.74
CA GLN A 527 -15.16 64.66 8.29
C GLN A 527 -15.62 63.49 7.39
N PRO A 528 -16.40 63.75 6.31
CA PRO A 528 -16.80 62.73 5.33
C PRO A 528 -15.84 62.62 4.12
N ALA A 529 -16.06 61.56 3.34
CA ALA A 529 -15.20 60.87 2.37
C ALA A 529 -14.74 61.61 1.10
N ALA A 530 -13.84 60.99 0.32
CA ALA A 530 -13.76 61.22 -1.13
C ALA A 530 -13.52 59.89 -1.90
N THR A 531 -14.41 59.67 -2.85
CA THR A 531 -14.67 58.56 -3.80
C THR A 531 -13.85 58.74 -5.12
N GLU A 532 -13.72 57.77 -6.05
CA GLU A 532 -14.69 57.27 -7.07
C GLU A 532 -13.96 56.31 -8.07
N PRO A 533 -14.54 55.76 -9.19
CA PRO A 533 -15.90 55.27 -9.54
C PRO A 533 -15.90 53.86 -10.27
N ASP A 534 -16.98 53.06 -10.20
CA ASP A 534 -18.03 52.75 -11.25
C ASP A 534 -17.57 51.74 -12.34
N THR A 535 -18.26 50.66 -12.74
CA THR A 535 -19.70 50.38 -12.88
C THR A 535 -20.10 48.97 -12.48
N GLY A 536 -21.14 48.87 -11.68
CA GLY A 536 -22.00 47.71 -11.55
C GLY A 536 -23.44 48.19 -11.30
N GLN A 537 -24.29 48.08 -12.32
CA GLN A 537 -25.74 48.06 -12.13
C GLN A 537 -26.30 46.75 -12.66
N THR A 538 -26.94 46.03 -11.74
CA THR A 538 -27.83 44.91 -11.99
C THR A 538 -29.18 45.47 -12.45
N THR A 539 -29.73 44.93 -13.55
CA THR A 539 -31.18 45.01 -13.79
C THR A 539 -31.72 43.58 -13.86
N GLN A 540 -32.69 43.27 -12.98
CA GLN A 540 -33.60 42.13 -13.13
C GLN A 540 -34.71 42.52 -14.10
N ILE A 541 -34.91 41.76 -15.18
CA ILE A 541 -36.18 41.69 -15.91
C ILE A 541 -36.58 40.23 -16.10
N SER A 542 -37.88 40.05 -15.98
CA SER A 542 -38.75 38.88 -15.92
C SER A 542 -38.73 37.93 -17.12
N ALA A 543 -39.05 36.67 -16.80
CA ALA A 543 -39.85 35.69 -17.54
C ALA A 543 -40.09 35.83 -19.05
N ALA A 544 -39.80 34.71 -19.73
CA ALA A 544 -40.60 34.08 -20.78
C ALA A 544 -40.76 34.82 -22.13
N ALA A 545 -39.89 34.44 -23.08
CA ALA A 545 -39.97 34.49 -24.54
C ALA A 545 -38.53 34.82 -25.00
N ASP A 546 -37.60 33.88 -25.06
CA ASP A 546 -37.55 32.83 -26.08
C ASP A 546 -37.03 31.52 -25.48
N ALA A 547 -37.97 30.61 -25.22
CA ALA A 547 -37.73 29.18 -25.11
C ALA A 547 -38.41 28.53 -26.32
N GLU A 548 -37.77 27.47 -26.85
CA GLU A 548 -38.07 26.73 -28.11
C GLU A 548 -37.45 27.38 -29.35
N ALA A 549 -36.40 26.88 -29.98
CA ALA A 549 -35.87 25.52 -30.06
C ALA A 549 -34.34 25.60 -30.20
N LEU A 550 -33.49 24.84 -29.51
CA LEU A 550 -33.53 23.40 -29.27
C LEU A 550 -32.81 23.09 -27.95
N GLY A 551 -33.49 22.48 -26.99
CA GLY A 551 -32.89 21.52 -26.05
C GLY A 551 -33.41 20.12 -26.39
N PRO A 552 -32.88 18.99 -25.86
CA PRO A 552 -32.20 18.87 -24.57
C PRO A 552 -30.93 17.98 -24.58
N GLY A 553 -30.20 17.98 -23.46
CA GLY A 553 -29.22 16.94 -23.15
C GLY A 553 -27.81 17.48 -22.99
N LEU A 554 -27.24 17.36 -21.79
CA LEU A 554 -25.81 17.15 -21.74
C LEU A 554 -25.53 15.85 -22.51
N PRO A 555 -24.60 15.85 -23.49
CA PRO A 555 -24.32 14.67 -24.29
C PRO A 555 -23.96 13.47 -23.41
N GLU A 556 -24.47 12.31 -23.82
CA GLU A 556 -23.69 11.07 -23.73
C GLU A 556 -22.26 11.36 -24.22
N GLU A 557 -21.27 10.85 -23.50
CA GLU A 557 -19.84 10.93 -23.83
C GLU A 557 -19.20 12.33 -23.84
N VAL A 558 -18.81 12.80 -22.65
CA VAL A 558 -17.59 13.61 -22.55
C VAL A 558 -16.39 12.66 -22.74
N HIS A 559 -15.98 12.48 -24.00
CA HIS A 559 -14.76 11.80 -24.44
C HIS A 559 -13.57 12.80 -24.47
N PRO A 560 -12.31 12.36 -24.66
CA PRO A 560 -11.18 12.55 -23.75
C PRO A 560 -10.27 13.76 -24.07
N GLN A 561 -10.83 14.96 -24.20
CA GLN A 561 -10.06 16.16 -24.60
C GLN A 561 -9.82 17.21 -23.51
N LEU A 562 -9.75 16.81 -22.23
CA LEU A 562 -8.95 17.57 -21.24
C LEU A 562 -7.47 17.17 -21.36
N SER A 563 -6.93 17.27 -22.57
CA SER A 563 -5.57 16.88 -22.95
C SER A 563 -4.64 18.09 -22.85
N ALA A 564 -4.13 18.30 -21.64
CA ALA A 564 -2.81 18.83 -21.35
C ALA A 564 -2.65 18.73 -19.83
N ASP A 565 -2.02 17.66 -19.34
CA ASP A 565 -1.45 17.72 -17.99
C ASP A 565 -0.48 18.91 -17.97
N PRO A 566 -0.69 19.94 -17.12
CA PRO A 566 0.20 21.09 -17.07
C PRO A 566 1.58 20.75 -16.47
N SER A 567 1.79 19.51 -16.02
CA SER A 567 3.03 19.05 -15.42
C SER A 567 4.18 19.01 -16.43
N ASP A 568 5.29 19.63 -16.06
CA ASP A 568 6.53 19.54 -16.82
C ASP A 568 7.16 18.14 -16.66
N TYR A 569 7.02 17.33 -17.71
CA TYR A 569 7.66 16.01 -17.81
C TYR A 569 9.04 16.04 -18.46
N SER A 570 9.48 17.21 -18.93
CA SER A 570 10.75 17.34 -19.63
C SER A 570 11.95 17.12 -18.71
N VAL A 571 13.08 16.82 -19.33
CA VAL A 571 14.39 16.75 -18.71
C VAL A 571 15.08 18.08 -18.92
N GLY A 572 15.45 18.74 -17.82
CA GLY A 572 16.26 19.95 -17.85
C GLY A 572 17.61 19.72 -18.51
N ARG A 573 18.20 20.77 -19.09
CA ARG A 573 19.48 20.71 -19.80
C ARG A 573 20.65 20.17 -18.93
N ASP A 574 20.52 20.26 -17.61
CA ASP A 574 21.47 19.74 -16.62
C ASP A 574 21.22 18.27 -16.21
N GLY A 575 20.27 17.60 -16.88
CA GLY A 575 19.85 16.24 -16.58
C GLY A 575 18.99 16.12 -15.33
N THR A 576 18.39 17.22 -14.85
CA THR A 576 17.45 17.20 -13.72
C THR A 576 16.01 17.21 -14.19
N ILE A 577 15.13 16.56 -13.42
CA ILE A 577 13.67 16.63 -13.61
C ILE A 577 13.02 17.21 -12.37
N GLU A 578 11.87 17.85 -12.52
CA GLU A 578 10.97 18.12 -11.41
C GLU A 578 10.16 16.85 -11.09
N VAL A 579 10.06 16.47 -9.82
CA VAL A 579 9.26 15.30 -9.41
C VAL A 579 7.78 15.61 -9.53
N GLN A 580 7.03 14.82 -10.30
CA GLN A 580 5.59 14.98 -10.43
C GLN A 580 4.81 14.10 -9.44
N ALA A 581 3.53 14.42 -9.26
CA ALA A 581 2.65 13.63 -8.42
C ALA A 581 2.56 12.17 -8.91
N ALA A 582 2.39 11.23 -7.99
CA ALA A 582 2.43 9.78 -8.26
C ALA A 582 3.79 9.23 -8.75
N GLU A 583 4.83 10.06 -8.88
CA GLU A 583 6.17 9.60 -9.24
C GLU A 583 7.00 9.20 -8.02
N THR A 584 7.96 8.29 -8.23
CA THR A 584 8.89 7.84 -7.17
C THR A 584 10.27 7.61 -7.77
N LEU A 585 11.30 7.54 -6.91
CA LEU A 585 12.63 7.05 -7.35
C LEU A 585 12.57 5.69 -8.03
N GLY A 586 11.58 4.86 -7.67
CA GLY A 586 11.33 3.57 -8.31
C GLY A 586 10.92 3.73 -9.76
N HIS A 587 10.02 4.67 -10.06
CA HIS A 587 9.59 5.00 -11.42
C HIS A 587 10.77 5.52 -12.25
N TYR A 588 11.57 6.44 -11.74
CA TYR A 588 12.74 6.94 -12.48
C TYR A 588 13.80 5.86 -12.69
N ALA A 589 14.07 5.04 -11.66
CA ALA A 589 15.00 3.93 -11.78
C ALA A 589 14.55 2.93 -12.85
N LEU A 590 13.23 2.73 -12.97
CA LEU A 590 12.61 1.93 -13.99
C LEU A 590 12.76 2.58 -15.37
N TRP A 591 12.36 3.83 -15.57
CA TRP A 591 12.40 4.47 -16.88
C TRP A 591 13.82 4.66 -17.43
N LEU A 592 14.82 4.84 -16.56
CA LEU A 592 16.24 4.98 -16.92
C LEU A 592 17.05 3.67 -16.94
N ASP A 593 16.40 2.53 -16.67
CA ASP A 593 17.09 1.23 -16.61
C ASP A 593 18.29 1.19 -15.63
N THR A 594 18.12 1.87 -14.50
CA THR A 594 19.12 2.03 -13.45
C THR A 594 18.64 1.42 -12.12
N THR A 595 19.19 1.84 -10.98
CA THR A 595 18.75 1.40 -9.65
C THR A 595 18.39 2.60 -8.79
N THR A 596 17.42 2.42 -7.88
CA THR A 596 17.10 3.43 -6.87
C THR A 596 18.30 3.78 -6.01
N ARG A 597 19.19 2.81 -5.72
CA ARG A 597 20.47 3.06 -5.01
C ARG A 597 21.38 4.01 -5.78
N LYS A 598 21.52 3.84 -7.10
CA LYS A 598 22.35 4.74 -7.94
C LYS A 598 21.76 6.14 -7.97
N LEU A 599 20.46 6.28 -8.20
CA LEU A 599 19.77 7.59 -8.18
C LEU A 599 19.85 8.27 -6.81
N ARG A 600 19.69 7.53 -5.72
CA ARG A 600 19.89 8.08 -4.35
C ARG A 600 21.28 8.62 -4.14
N ARG A 601 22.31 7.87 -4.56
CA ARG A 601 23.71 8.29 -4.42
C ARG A 601 24.02 9.56 -5.19
N ILE A 602 23.54 9.68 -6.43
CA ILE A 602 23.78 10.87 -7.28
C ILE A 602 23.10 12.12 -6.69
N ASN A 603 22.02 11.95 -5.93
CA ASN A 603 21.26 13.05 -5.33
C ASN A 603 21.52 13.25 -3.82
N GLY A 604 22.55 12.59 -3.26
CA GLY A 604 22.84 12.68 -1.82
C GLY A 604 21.72 12.20 -0.89
N LEU A 605 20.76 11.40 -1.40
CA LEU A 605 19.57 10.99 -0.67
C LEU A 605 19.89 9.82 0.28
N ARG A 606 19.47 9.94 1.54
CA ARG A 606 19.60 8.85 2.53
C ARG A 606 18.72 7.65 2.15
N PRO A 607 19.07 6.42 2.57
CA PRO A 607 18.19 5.26 2.42
C PRO A 607 16.83 5.54 3.08
N GLY A 608 15.74 5.36 2.33
CA GLY A 608 14.37 5.62 2.83
C GLY A 608 13.90 7.07 2.70
N GLN A 609 14.78 8.03 2.37
CA GLN A 609 14.39 9.43 2.16
C GLN A 609 13.35 9.56 1.04
N ALA A 610 12.32 10.34 1.34
CA ALA A 610 11.19 10.73 0.50
C ALA A 610 11.60 11.63 -0.69
N LEU A 611 10.85 11.60 -1.80
CA LEU A 611 10.97 12.55 -2.91
C LEU A 611 9.71 13.42 -3.04
N HIS A 612 9.74 14.63 -2.51
CA HIS A 612 8.58 15.50 -2.56
C HIS A 612 8.29 15.94 -4.00
N VAL A 613 7.01 16.09 -4.34
CA VAL A 613 6.57 16.69 -5.60
C VAL A 613 7.14 18.10 -5.69
N GLY A 614 7.54 18.54 -6.88
CA GLY A 614 8.22 19.82 -7.11
C GLY A 614 9.73 19.79 -6.86
N HIS A 615 10.27 18.78 -6.17
CA HIS A 615 11.73 18.69 -6.01
C HIS A 615 12.42 18.40 -7.34
N ARG A 616 13.56 19.06 -7.58
CA ARG A 616 14.43 18.71 -8.69
C ARG A 616 15.37 17.56 -8.33
N VAL A 617 15.41 16.54 -9.19
CA VAL A 617 16.24 15.33 -9.00
C VAL A 617 17.10 15.12 -10.23
N LYS A 618 18.40 14.95 -10.01
CA LYS A 618 19.37 14.62 -11.05
C LYS A 618 19.25 13.16 -11.45
N LEU A 619 19.12 12.93 -12.75
CA LEU A 619 18.97 11.61 -13.34
C LEU A 619 20.24 11.17 -14.07
N ASP A 620 20.33 9.87 -14.32
CA ASP A 620 21.46 9.23 -14.97
C ASP A 620 21.01 8.68 -16.33
N PHE A 621 21.25 9.47 -17.39
CA PHE A 621 20.86 9.16 -18.76
C PHE A 621 21.92 8.36 -19.54
N SER A 622 22.93 7.82 -18.86
CA SER A 622 24.00 7.04 -19.51
C SER A 622 23.53 5.76 -20.22
N LYS A 623 22.30 5.31 -19.97
CA LYS A 623 21.72 4.09 -20.55
C LYS A 623 20.47 4.33 -21.38
N VAL A 624 19.76 5.42 -21.11
CA VAL A 624 18.46 5.72 -21.71
C VAL A 624 18.51 7.19 -22.09
N PRO A 625 18.35 7.54 -23.38
CA PRO A 625 18.31 8.93 -23.81
C PRO A 625 17.17 9.70 -23.13
N PRO A 626 17.33 11.01 -22.83
CA PRO A 626 16.30 11.84 -22.22
C PRO A 626 14.94 11.71 -22.92
N GLU A 627 14.90 11.67 -24.25
CA GLU A 627 13.66 11.61 -25.05
C GLU A 627 12.91 10.29 -24.81
N THR A 628 13.64 9.20 -24.62
CA THR A 628 13.04 7.89 -24.31
C THR A 628 12.55 7.84 -22.87
N PHE A 629 13.26 8.49 -21.94
CA PHE A 629 12.80 8.64 -20.57
C PHE A 629 11.51 9.47 -20.51
N GLU A 630 11.48 10.63 -21.17
CA GLU A 630 10.31 11.51 -21.25
C GLU A 630 9.10 10.80 -21.84
N ARG A 631 9.28 10.05 -22.94
CA ARG A 631 8.19 9.26 -23.53
C ARG A 631 7.64 8.21 -22.57
N ARG A 632 8.51 7.47 -21.86
CA ARG A 632 8.10 6.47 -20.85
C ARG A 632 7.38 7.11 -19.66
N ARG A 633 7.83 8.30 -19.27
CA ARG A 633 7.27 9.10 -18.19
C ARG A 633 5.89 9.65 -18.56
N LYS A 634 5.74 10.24 -19.74
CA LYS A 634 4.46 10.75 -20.28
C LYS A 634 3.42 9.62 -20.40
N ALA A 635 3.80 8.50 -21.02
CA ALA A 635 2.92 7.34 -21.17
C ALA A 635 2.38 6.80 -19.83
N TYR A 636 3.17 6.85 -18.76
CA TYR A 636 2.72 6.44 -17.43
C TYR A 636 1.60 7.35 -16.88
N HIS A 637 1.73 8.67 -17.06
CA HIS A 637 0.71 9.62 -16.60
C HIS A 637 -0.53 9.62 -17.49
N GLU A 638 -0.36 9.49 -18.80
CA GLU A 638 -1.47 9.32 -19.75
C GLU A 638 -2.31 8.09 -19.39
N GLN A 639 -1.68 6.95 -19.08
CA GLN A 639 -2.38 5.76 -18.63
C GLN A 639 -3.11 5.99 -17.30
N LEU A 640 -2.45 6.63 -16.32
CA LEU A 640 -3.04 6.91 -15.01
C LEU A 640 -4.28 7.82 -15.12
N GLN A 641 -4.25 8.78 -16.05
CA GLN A 641 -5.39 9.64 -16.36
C GLN A 641 -6.51 8.89 -17.07
N ALA A 642 -6.18 8.06 -18.08
CA ALA A 642 -7.13 7.24 -18.80
C ALA A 642 -7.90 6.31 -17.85
N GLU A 643 -7.19 5.56 -16.99
CA GLU A 643 -7.79 4.67 -15.98
C GLU A 643 -8.66 5.42 -14.97
N PHE A 644 -8.31 6.67 -14.65
CA PHE A 644 -9.10 7.51 -13.77
C PHE A 644 -10.42 7.92 -14.44
N PHE A 645 -10.38 8.38 -15.69
CA PHE A 645 -11.57 8.82 -16.42
C PHE A 645 -12.46 7.68 -16.97
N GLU A 646 -11.93 6.46 -17.05
CA GLU A 646 -12.76 5.25 -17.23
C GLU A 646 -13.75 5.06 -16.08
N ARG A 647 -13.35 5.46 -14.86
CA ARG A 647 -14.12 5.20 -13.63
C ARG A 647 -14.89 6.41 -13.15
N TYR A 648 -14.36 7.60 -13.40
CA TYR A 648 -14.90 8.85 -12.87
C TYR A 648 -15.17 9.84 -13.99
N ARG A 649 -16.32 10.49 -13.93
CA ARG A 649 -16.63 11.71 -14.69
C ARG A 649 -16.56 12.92 -13.77
N ILE A 650 -16.18 14.06 -14.30
CA ILE A 650 -16.23 15.33 -13.56
C ILE A 650 -17.65 15.88 -13.69
N SER A 651 -18.34 16.08 -12.58
CA SER A 651 -19.73 16.57 -12.57
C SER A 651 -19.87 18.03 -12.11
N GLY A 652 -18.79 18.64 -11.61
CA GLY A 652 -18.79 20.03 -11.17
C GLY A 652 -17.48 20.45 -10.54
N THR A 653 -17.46 21.60 -9.87
CA THR A 653 -16.30 22.12 -9.14
C THR A 653 -16.73 22.72 -7.81
N ARG A 654 -16.01 22.40 -6.72
CA ARG A 654 -16.18 22.96 -5.38
C ARG A 654 -15.08 23.97 -5.08
N VAL A 655 -15.44 25.07 -4.41
CA VAL A 655 -14.51 26.12 -4.03
C VAL A 655 -14.21 26.04 -2.54
N HIS A 656 -12.93 26.00 -2.16
CA HIS A 656 -12.48 25.92 -0.77
C HIS A 656 -11.57 27.10 -0.43
N LYS A 657 -11.93 27.85 0.62
CA LYS A 657 -11.09 28.91 1.18
C LYS A 657 -10.18 28.35 2.26
N VAL A 658 -8.88 28.35 2.02
CA VAL A 658 -7.86 27.69 2.85
C VAL A 658 -7.81 28.33 4.23
N ARG A 659 -7.91 27.52 5.27
CA ARG A 659 -7.82 27.96 6.67
C ARG A 659 -6.37 27.85 7.18
N PRO A 660 -5.99 28.61 8.22
CA PRO A 660 -4.67 28.48 8.84
C PRO A 660 -4.38 27.03 9.27
N GLY A 661 -3.28 26.47 8.78
CA GLY A 661 -2.83 25.11 9.09
C GLY A 661 -3.42 24.00 8.22
N GLU A 662 -4.25 24.33 7.22
CA GLU A 662 -4.67 23.36 6.20
C GLU A 662 -3.55 23.11 5.18
N SER A 663 -3.39 21.84 4.80
CA SER A 663 -2.41 21.40 3.80
C SER A 663 -3.12 21.13 2.47
N LEU A 664 -2.53 21.63 1.38
CA LEU A 664 -2.98 21.38 0.00
C LEU A 664 -3.20 19.89 -0.28
N TRP A 665 -2.23 19.08 0.13
CA TRP A 665 -2.26 17.63 -0.02
C TRP A 665 -3.41 16.99 0.75
N VAL A 666 -3.66 17.45 1.99
CA VAL A 666 -4.77 16.94 2.81
C VAL A 666 -6.11 17.30 2.19
N LEU A 667 -6.25 18.54 1.70
CA LEU A 667 -7.46 18.99 1.03
C LEU A 667 -7.72 18.17 -0.24
N ALA A 668 -6.76 18.08 -1.14
CA ALA A 668 -6.92 17.33 -2.39
C ALA A 668 -7.20 15.85 -2.15
N GLN A 669 -6.37 15.16 -1.36
CA GLN A 669 -6.42 13.70 -1.29
C GLN A 669 -7.40 13.14 -0.25
N ARG A 670 -7.59 13.83 0.88
CA ARG A 670 -8.39 13.32 2.00
C ARG A 670 -9.75 13.97 2.15
N VAL A 671 -9.90 15.22 1.70
CA VAL A 671 -11.16 15.95 1.81
C VAL A 671 -11.94 15.87 0.51
N TYR A 672 -11.30 16.17 -0.62
CA TYR A 672 -11.96 16.24 -1.92
C TYR A 672 -11.74 15.00 -2.79
N HIS A 673 -10.86 14.09 -2.38
CA HIS A 673 -10.53 12.85 -3.10
C HIS A 673 -10.09 13.05 -4.57
N VAL A 674 -9.48 14.20 -4.86
CA VAL A 674 -9.00 14.58 -6.19
C VAL A 674 -7.51 14.20 -6.32
N PRO A 675 -7.11 13.47 -7.38
CA PRO A 675 -5.70 13.26 -7.70
C PRO A 675 -4.96 14.58 -7.86
N MET A 676 -3.69 14.64 -7.45
CA MET A 676 -2.95 15.91 -7.44
C MET A 676 -2.74 16.49 -8.85
N TRP A 677 -2.56 15.64 -9.88
CA TRP A 677 -2.48 16.09 -11.28
C TRP A 677 -3.78 16.80 -11.71
N LEU A 678 -4.93 16.23 -11.35
CA LEU A 678 -6.24 16.79 -11.68
C LEU A 678 -6.51 18.06 -10.87
N PHE A 679 -6.08 18.10 -9.61
CA PHE A 679 -6.16 19.30 -8.80
C PHE A 679 -5.37 20.47 -9.41
N ARG A 680 -4.14 20.22 -9.88
CA ARG A 680 -3.28 21.24 -10.52
C ARG A 680 -3.91 21.82 -11.79
N GLN A 681 -4.64 21.02 -12.56
CA GLN A 681 -5.36 21.50 -13.74
C GLN A 681 -6.41 22.58 -13.40
N TYR A 682 -7.07 22.47 -12.23
CA TYR A 682 -8.05 23.44 -11.75
C TYR A 682 -7.42 24.62 -10.97
N ASN A 683 -6.13 24.53 -10.67
CA ASN A 683 -5.37 25.51 -9.88
C ASN A 683 -3.94 25.67 -10.43
N PRO A 684 -3.77 26.12 -11.69
CA PRO A 684 -2.46 26.14 -12.34
C PRO A 684 -1.45 27.08 -11.66
N ASP A 685 -1.94 28.12 -10.98
CA ASP A 685 -1.10 29.13 -10.31
C ASP A 685 -0.68 28.75 -8.88
N VAL A 686 -1.03 27.54 -8.40
CA VAL A 686 -0.76 27.09 -7.04
C VAL A 686 0.50 26.23 -7.00
N THR A 687 1.61 26.83 -6.56
CA THR A 687 2.88 26.15 -6.31
C THR A 687 2.90 25.47 -4.93
N ASP A 688 3.56 24.32 -4.79
CA ASP A 688 3.59 23.51 -3.55
C ASP A 688 4.25 24.23 -2.34
N GLU A 689 4.94 25.35 -2.58
CA GLU A 689 5.44 26.23 -1.52
C GLU A 689 4.38 27.27 -1.11
N ALA A 690 3.75 26.97 0.03
CA ALA A 690 2.94 27.85 0.87
C ALA A 690 1.58 28.33 0.31
N VAL A 691 0.57 27.47 0.44
CA VAL A 691 -0.83 27.90 0.40
C VAL A 691 -1.09 28.88 1.55
N LYS A 692 -1.52 30.10 1.21
CA LYS A 692 -1.76 31.16 2.19
C LYS A 692 -3.15 31.01 2.82
N PRO A 693 -3.32 31.20 4.14
CA PRO A 693 -4.65 31.28 4.73
C PRO A 693 -5.48 32.37 4.04
N GLY A 694 -6.67 32.00 3.56
CA GLY A 694 -7.56 32.85 2.79
C GLY A 694 -7.48 32.65 1.26
N GLN A 695 -6.50 31.89 0.76
CA GLN A 695 -6.40 31.52 -0.66
C GLN A 695 -7.57 30.61 -1.05
N THR A 696 -8.10 30.81 -2.26
CA THR A 696 -9.25 30.07 -2.76
C THR A 696 -8.77 28.99 -3.74
N LEU A 697 -9.13 27.74 -3.48
CA LEU A 697 -8.76 26.57 -4.27
C LEU A 697 -10.01 25.93 -4.89
N ARG A 698 -9.90 25.45 -6.12
CA ARG A 698 -10.97 24.80 -6.89
C ARG A 698 -10.74 23.29 -6.93
N PHE A 699 -11.71 22.50 -6.51
CA PHE A 699 -11.64 21.03 -6.52
C PHE A 699 -12.73 20.46 -7.43
N PRO A 700 -12.39 19.71 -8.48
CA PRO A 700 -13.41 19.05 -9.30
C PRO A 700 -14.21 18.04 -8.47
N VAL A 701 -15.51 17.97 -8.73
CA VAL A 701 -16.42 16.98 -8.15
C VAL A 701 -16.39 15.74 -9.04
N LEU A 702 -16.06 14.61 -8.44
CA LEU A 702 -15.85 13.34 -9.12
C LEU A 702 -17.05 12.42 -8.88
N GLU A 703 -17.70 11.98 -9.95
CA GLU A 703 -18.79 11.02 -9.91
C GLU A 703 -18.40 9.72 -10.59
N PRO A 704 -18.67 8.55 -9.99
CA PRO A 704 -18.47 7.27 -10.66
C PRO A 704 -19.33 7.16 -11.92
N ARG A 705 -18.80 6.59 -13.01
CA ARG A 705 -19.61 6.23 -14.18
C ARG A 705 -20.49 5.01 -13.85
N SER A 706 -21.81 5.16 -13.93
CA SER A 706 -22.80 4.10 -13.69
C SER A 706 -22.51 2.88 -14.58
N GLY A 707 -22.21 1.73 -13.96
CA GLY A 707 -21.76 0.51 -14.64
C GLY A 707 -20.35 0.05 -14.24
N SER A 708 -19.53 0.95 -13.69
CA SER A 708 -18.31 0.58 -12.97
C SER A 708 -18.68 0.34 -11.49
N GLY A 709 -18.54 -0.90 -11.01
CA GLY A 709 -18.90 -1.28 -9.63
C GLY A 709 -18.23 -0.33 -8.62
N ALA A 710 -19.05 0.44 -7.92
CA ALA A 710 -18.62 1.47 -6.99
C ALA A 710 -17.91 0.86 -5.76
N GLY A 711 -16.60 0.65 -5.87
CA GLY A 711 -15.68 0.46 -4.76
C GLY A 711 -14.94 1.77 -4.49
N THR A 712 -15.13 2.33 -3.29
CA THR A 712 -14.60 3.62 -2.85
C THR A 712 -13.13 3.89 -3.24
N ALA A 713 -12.90 4.95 -4.02
CA ALA A 713 -11.59 5.42 -4.46
C ALA A 713 -10.67 5.76 -3.27
N THR A 714 -9.60 4.98 -3.10
CA THR A 714 -8.42 5.37 -2.31
C THR A 714 -7.13 4.92 -3.02
N ALA A 715 -7.07 5.10 -4.34
CA ALA A 715 -5.95 4.66 -5.17
C ALA A 715 -5.41 5.79 -6.07
N ALA A 716 -4.86 6.83 -5.46
CA ALA A 716 -3.88 7.75 -6.08
C ALA A 716 -3.10 8.60 -5.05
N ALA A 717 -3.19 8.25 -3.76
CA ALA A 717 -2.89 9.15 -2.66
C ALA A 717 -2.07 8.45 -1.57
N GLY A 718 -0.75 8.36 -1.74
CA GLY A 718 0.08 7.63 -0.77
C GLY A 718 1.58 7.69 -1.02
N GLY A 719 2.12 8.86 -1.37
CA GLY A 719 3.55 9.11 -1.38
C GLY A 719 3.87 10.28 -0.46
N LEU A 720 4.51 9.98 0.68
CA LEU A 720 5.29 10.87 1.54
C LEU A 720 4.51 11.68 2.59
N ASP A 721 4.43 11.16 3.81
CA ASP A 721 5.35 11.61 4.87
C ASP A 721 5.39 10.64 6.07
N ASP A 722 6.57 10.64 6.70
CA ASP A 722 7.07 9.98 7.91
C ASP A 722 7.48 8.48 7.93
N ALA A 723 8.82 8.34 8.09
CA ALA A 723 9.71 7.19 8.33
C ALA A 723 10.24 6.41 7.11
#